data_AF-A0A4R0NXB4-F1
#
_entry.id   AF-A0A4R0NXB4-F1
#
_cell.length_a   1.000
_cell.length_b   1.000
_cell.length_c   1.000
_cell.angle_alpha   90.00
_cell.angle_beta   90.00
_cell.angle_gamma   90.00
#
_symmetry.space_group_name_H-M   'P 1'
#
loop_
_entity.id
_entity.type
_entity.pdbx_description
1 polymer ?
#
loop_
_entity_poly.entity_id
_entity_poly.type
_entity_poly.pdbx_seq_one_letter_code
_entity_poly.pdbx_strand_id
1 'polypeptide(L)'
;MIEQELLTAIQALVGRRDSSYRELANLIAGSATGGPNGDGYYPATTADGAVRMLPCWEKVIALGGVSPPQPVNLKPALSASTILETAAVGSVVGTFALAAGQSATLVGNATGRFALNGSNLVVASSINADGGSIQTVRLRTSVAGTPNAEWDYPITITDVASSDTTPDPFSFANVNGAALSTMVESNVITPTGFDAPSPISVTTGEYRLNGGPWTNANGTINPGQTVQLRRQSSSVNSTSLSTSLSIGGVSTTWQVTTAAATAPALQELTLSQSQITVGQATTINILGATSGSALSGTVPDGLTINSSARTITGTATAAGTGGVSIVETLAGATGSPRTSTPALERVAPPPPPSPPPAFWFQAPTIAQVNAAGNALDVSISWPSGTRDSDGLWLETQAASDAAFTQPLTGETQVRHHLRMISALDLADNDAVAGPDHEPLPVLESQPNGPIFFRLRLARENLDGDGFSPVSDWSNVVSETVSVLVAAFLNPQDKSPNEITTLRNNNLTIRSAQLGFGTIFGARATQGRMGLYGFEAVARRITGTGNPGHCRVGILDTSTPINAENTYPRPGQDANGTSIVFERGELFYRDSGGFKAFNSSYTSGEGARVTVIVSTDSSHDGHYRVWYRHNGAYVGTGVQNPLTREGGYPFLISGPPMPWCAPMVTGSSTFEVDFIPDGANMLHLPAGVTPWNG
;
A
#
# COMPACT_ATOMS: atom_id res chain seq x y z
N MET A 1 59.89 -89.74 22.30
CA MET A 1 60.93 -90.77 22.02
C MET A 1 61.89 -91.02 23.18
N ILE A 2 62.07 -90.12 24.15
CA ILE A 2 62.98 -90.34 25.31
C ILE A 2 62.37 -91.26 26.40
N GLU A 3 61.02 -91.28 26.52
CA GLU A 3 60.34 -92.09 27.54
C GLU A 3 60.41 -93.61 27.29
N GLN A 4 60.41 -94.05 26.04
CA GLN A 4 60.43 -95.48 25.70
C GLN A 4 61.81 -96.11 25.96
N GLU A 5 62.89 -95.38 25.69
CA GLU A 5 64.27 -95.84 25.93
C GLU A 5 64.59 -95.86 27.44
N LEU A 6 64.15 -94.84 28.19
CA LEU A 6 64.29 -94.79 29.64
C LEU A 6 63.51 -95.92 30.32
N LEU A 7 62.29 -96.20 29.85
CA LEU A 7 61.47 -97.33 30.31
C LEU A 7 62.16 -98.67 30.03
N THR A 8 62.74 -98.83 28.83
CA THR A 8 63.45 -100.07 28.44
C THR A 8 64.72 -100.29 29.26
N ALA A 9 65.47 -99.23 29.56
CA ALA A 9 66.68 -99.31 30.37
C ALA A 9 66.39 -99.66 31.84
N ILE A 10 65.34 -99.09 32.44
CA ILE A 10 64.93 -99.39 33.81
C ILE A 10 64.33 -100.81 33.91
N GLN A 11 63.56 -101.24 32.91
CA GLN A 11 63.04 -102.62 32.82
C GLN A 11 64.17 -103.65 32.73
N ALA A 12 65.25 -103.36 31.98
CA ALA A 12 66.42 -104.21 31.88
C ALA A 12 67.21 -104.30 33.21
N LEU A 13 67.29 -103.20 33.97
CA LEU A 13 68.01 -103.15 35.24
C LEU A 13 67.26 -103.87 36.38
N VAL A 14 65.92 -103.78 36.40
CA VAL A 14 65.05 -104.36 37.45
C VAL A 14 64.61 -105.79 37.12
N GLY A 15 64.83 -106.26 35.88
CA GLY A 15 64.52 -107.63 35.45
C GLY A 15 63.03 -107.92 35.27
N ARG A 16 62.18 -106.90 35.13
CA ARG A 16 60.74 -107.03 34.86
C ARG A 16 60.41 -106.43 33.49
N ARG A 17 59.90 -107.23 32.56
CA ARG A 17 59.50 -106.77 31.20
C ARG A 17 58.04 -106.26 31.13
N ASP A 18 57.32 -106.24 32.25
CA ASP A 18 55.85 -106.18 32.25
C ASP A 18 55.29 -105.00 33.08
N SER A 19 56.16 -104.14 33.64
CA SER A 19 55.74 -103.05 34.55
C SER A 19 54.95 -101.96 33.81
N SER A 20 53.82 -101.55 34.37
CA SER A 20 52.95 -100.53 33.76
C SER A 20 53.49 -99.11 33.95
N TYR A 21 53.16 -98.19 33.03
CA TYR A 21 53.57 -96.77 33.09
C TYR A 21 53.16 -96.08 34.41
N ARG A 22 52.05 -96.55 35.00
CA ARG A 22 51.48 -96.04 36.26
C ARG A 22 52.27 -96.51 37.49
N GLU A 23 52.85 -97.71 37.47
CA GLU A 23 53.74 -98.20 38.53
C GLU A 23 55.08 -97.48 38.51
N LEU A 24 55.59 -97.12 37.33
CA LEU A 24 56.81 -96.34 37.17
C LEU A 24 56.63 -94.88 37.64
N ALA A 25 55.49 -94.26 37.32
CA ALA A 25 55.17 -92.91 37.79
C ALA A 25 55.08 -92.83 39.33
N ASN A 26 54.56 -93.88 39.98
CA ASN A 26 54.51 -93.96 41.44
C ASN A 26 55.90 -94.17 42.07
N LEU A 27 56.82 -94.86 41.38
CA LEU A 27 58.22 -95.01 41.82
C LEU A 27 58.98 -93.68 41.74
N ILE A 28 58.75 -92.90 40.68
CA ILE A 28 59.36 -91.57 40.48
C ILE A 28 58.74 -90.52 41.42
N ALA A 29 57.45 -90.65 41.75
CA ALA A 29 56.74 -89.76 42.66
C ALA A 29 57.00 -90.05 44.16
N GLY A 30 57.63 -91.18 44.51
CA GLY A 30 58.10 -91.46 45.87
C GLY A 30 59.25 -90.51 46.26
N SER A 31 59.28 -90.06 47.52
CA SER A 31 60.22 -89.01 47.96
C SER A 31 61.67 -89.32 47.58
N ALA A 32 62.44 -88.27 47.28
CA ALA A 32 63.85 -88.35 46.89
C ALA A 32 64.73 -89.15 47.87
N THR A 33 64.28 -89.33 49.11
CA THR A 33 64.99 -90.04 50.19
C THR A 33 64.70 -91.55 50.29
N GLY A 34 63.73 -92.10 49.54
CA GLY A 34 63.47 -93.53 49.42
C GLY A 34 62.83 -94.22 50.64
N GLY A 35 61.74 -94.97 50.41
CA GLY A 35 61.12 -95.90 51.36
C GLY A 35 60.61 -95.30 52.69
N PRO A 36 59.81 -96.03 53.50
CA PRO A 36 59.33 -95.55 54.80
C PRO A 36 60.43 -95.17 55.81
N ASN A 37 61.68 -95.57 55.55
CA ASN A 37 62.81 -95.42 56.47
C ASN A 37 63.90 -94.44 55.98
N GLY A 38 63.77 -93.83 54.80
CA GLY A 38 64.73 -92.83 54.31
C GLY A 38 66.14 -93.36 53.99
N ASP A 39 66.30 -94.67 53.78
CA ASP A 39 67.58 -95.35 53.53
C ASP A 39 67.94 -95.46 52.03
N GLY A 40 67.10 -94.88 51.17
CA GLY A 40 67.30 -94.89 49.73
C GLY A 40 67.09 -96.26 49.08
N TYR A 41 66.28 -97.15 49.66
CA TYR A 41 65.88 -98.42 49.06
C TYR A 41 64.36 -98.67 49.17
N TYR A 42 63.78 -99.33 48.16
CA TYR A 42 62.38 -99.74 48.10
C TYR A 42 62.28 -101.28 48.14
N PRO A 43 61.52 -101.88 49.08
CA PRO A 43 61.27 -103.30 49.06
C PRO A 43 60.32 -103.64 47.90
N ALA A 44 60.75 -104.52 46.99
CA ALA A 44 59.95 -105.04 45.90
C ALA A 44 59.99 -106.57 45.90
N THR A 45 58.81 -107.19 45.83
CA THR A 45 58.69 -108.65 45.77
C THR A 45 58.81 -109.12 44.32
N THR A 46 59.77 -109.99 44.05
CA THR A 46 59.97 -110.61 42.73
C THR A 46 58.89 -111.66 42.46
N ALA A 47 58.76 -112.09 41.19
CA ALA A 47 57.71 -113.01 40.75
C ALA A 47 57.77 -114.41 41.39
N ASP A 48 58.93 -114.78 41.96
CA ASP A 48 59.18 -115.98 42.76
C ASP A 48 58.91 -115.77 44.27
N GLY A 49 58.39 -114.62 44.67
CA GLY A 49 58.01 -114.31 46.05
C GLY A 49 59.15 -113.78 46.94
N ALA A 50 60.37 -113.62 46.41
CA ALA A 50 61.48 -113.06 47.18
C ALA A 50 61.38 -111.53 47.31
N VAL A 51 61.59 -110.98 48.52
CA VAL A 51 61.66 -109.52 48.71
C VAL A 51 63.09 -109.05 48.44
N ARG A 52 63.26 -108.18 47.44
CA ARG A 52 64.54 -107.53 47.10
C ARG A 52 64.47 -106.04 47.37
N MET A 53 65.59 -105.47 47.81
CA MET A 53 65.72 -104.03 48.02
C MET A 53 66.20 -103.38 46.71
N LEU A 54 65.36 -102.55 46.10
CA LEU A 54 65.71 -101.77 44.91
C LEU A 54 66.24 -100.40 45.34
N PRO A 55 67.41 -99.94 44.86
CA PRO A 55 67.89 -98.59 45.17
C PRO A 55 66.93 -97.51 44.65
N CYS A 56 66.81 -96.40 45.39
CA CYS A 56 66.10 -95.21 44.92
C CYS A 56 66.74 -94.66 43.64
N TRP A 57 65.99 -93.85 42.88
CA TRP A 57 66.44 -93.38 41.57
C TRP A 57 67.76 -92.59 41.63
N GLU A 58 68.03 -91.84 42.72
CA GLU A 58 69.34 -91.19 42.93
C GLU A 58 70.50 -92.19 43.11
N LYS A 59 70.30 -93.31 43.82
CA LYS A 59 71.32 -94.36 43.96
C LYS A 59 71.49 -95.17 42.67
N VAL A 60 70.43 -95.36 41.88
CA VAL A 60 70.51 -95.97 40.54
C VAL A 60 71.36 -95.10 39.60
N ILE A 61 71.20 -93.77 39.67
CA ILE A 61 72.04 -92.78 38.96
C ILE A 61 73.51 -92.87 39.43
N ALA A 62 73.75 -92.97 40.75
CA ALA A 62 75.10 -93.08 41.31
C ALA A 62 75.83 -94.41 40.99
N LEU A 63 75.10 -95.54 40.90
CA LEU A 63 75.66 -96.86 40.58
C LEU A 63 75.75 -97.13 39.06
N GLY A 64 74.96 -96.44 38.24
CA GLY A 64 74.90 -96.61 36.79
C GLY A 64 75.77 -95.64 35.98
N GLY A 65 76.45 -94.68 36.62
CA GLY A 65 77.29 -93.69 35.92
C GLY A 65 76.54 -92.79 34.93
N VAL A 66 75.21 -92.73 35.03
CA VAL A 66 74.38 -91.85 34.21
C VAL A 66 74.28 -90.51 34.93
N SER A 67 74.70 -89.44 34.25
CA SER A 67 74.61 -88.05 34.73
C SER A 67 73.17 -87.72 35.19
N PRO A 68 72.94 -86.82 36.19
CA PRO A 68 71.59 -86.36 36.53
C PRO A 68 70.82 -85.97 35.28
N PRO A 69 69.47 -86.07 35.26
CA PRO A 69 68.69 -85.73 34.09
C PRO A 69 69.16 -84.37 33.60
N GLN A 70 69.73 -84.35 32.39
CA GLN A 70 70.25 -83.14 31.79
C GLN A 70 69.14 -82.07 31.87
N PRO A 71 69.46 -80.79 32.12
CA PRO A 71 68.45 -79.76 32.06
C PRO A 71 67.62 -79.93 30.78
N VAL A 72 66.30 -79.84 30.87
CA VAL A 72 65.44 -79.97 29.69
C VAL A 72 65.10 -78.58 29.18
N ASN A 73 65.46 -78.31 27.92
CA ASN A 73 65.15 -77.04 27.27
C ASN A 73 63.68 -77.04 26.82
N LEU A 74 62.77 -76.68 27.72
CA LEU A 74 61.32 -76.68 27.48
C LEU A 74 60.87 -75.40 26.78
N LYS A 75 59.76 -75.48 26.02
CA LYS A 75 59.08 -74.33 25.42
C LYS A 75 58.57 -73.37 26.50
N PRO A 76 59.07 -72.12 26.57
CA PRO A 76 58.55 -71.14 27.52
C PRO A 76 57.08 -70.77 27.25
N ALA A 77 56.29 -70.52 28.29
CA ALA A 77 54.97 -69.92 28.10
C ALA A 77 55.13 -68.42 27.80
N LEU A 78 54.30 -67.88 26.90
CA LEU A 78 54.21 -66.44 26.64
C LEU A 78 52.91 -65.92 27.28
N SER A 79 53.00 -64.89 28.12
CA SER A 79 51.86 -64.44 28.93
C SER A 79 50.70 -63.84 28.13
N ALA A 80 50.98 -63.31 26.93
CA ALA A 80 50.00 -62.80 25.98
C ALA A 80 50.59 -62.78 24.56
N SER A 81 49.75 -63.03 23.56
CA SER A 81 50.16 -63.13 22.15
C SER A 81 49.25 -62.30 21.25
N THR A 82 48.71 -61.19 21.76
CA THR A 82 47.83 -60.28 21.02
C THR A 82 48.23 -58.84 21.29
N ILE A 83 48.23 -58.00 20.24
CA ILE A 83 48.56 -56.58 20.33
C ILE A 83 47.75 -55.79 19.30
N LEU A 84 47.39 -54.53 19.60
CA LEU A 84 46.74 -53.62 18.65
C LEU A 84 47.76 -53.16 17.60
N GLU A 85 47.35 -52.99 16.35
CA GLU A 85 48.25 -52.44 15.31
C GLU A 85 48.70 -51.00 15.59
N THR A 86 47.95 -50.25 16.40
CA THR A 86 48.29 -48.90 16.83
C THR A 86 49.26 -48.86 18.02
N ALA A 87 49.72 -50.01 18.52
CA ALA A 87 50.66 -50.08 19.62
C ALA A 87 51.99 -49.41 19.26
N ALA A 88 52.45 -48.52 20.13
CA ALA A 88 53.70 -47.79 19.94
C ALA A 88 54.91 -48.74 20.01
N VAL A 89 56.02 -48.33 19.37
CA VAL A 89 57.30 -49.01 19.53
C VAL A 89 57.68 -49.04 21.02
N GLY A 90 58.03 -50.23 21.51
CA GLY A 90 58.31 -50.51 22.92
C GLY A 90 57.13 -51.08 23.72
N SER A 91 55.90 -51.09 23.18
CA SER A 91 54.75 -51.73 23.84
C SER A 91 55.01 -53.23 24.04
N VAL A 92 54.72 -53.73 25.24
CA VAL A 92 54.87 -55.15 25.59
C VAL A 92 53.71 -55.95 25.01
N VAL A 93 54.03 -56.95 24.20
CA VAL A 93 53.07 -57.95 23.68
C VAL A 93 52.79 -59.02 24.74
N GLY A 94 53.85 -59.50 25.40
CA GLY A 94 53.79 -60.49 26.47
C GLY A 94 55.17 -60.83 27.01
N THR A 95 55.23 -61.55 28.11
CA THR A 95 56.47 -61.94 28.80
C THR A 95 56.68 -63.45 28.71
N PHE A 96 57.88 -63.87 28.35
CA PHE A 96 58.26 -65.29 28.36
C PHE A 96 58.59 -65.75 29.78
N ALA A 97 57.95 -66.83 30.23
CA ALA A 97 58.23 -67.49 31.50
C ALA A 97 59.45 -68.42 31.36
N LEU A 98 60.66 -67.87 31.55
CA LEU A 98 61.91 -68.62 31.45
C LEU A 98 62.23 -69.35 32.77
N ALA A 99 62.67 -70.61 32.68
CA ALA A 99 63.14 -71.36 33.83
C ALA A 99 64.51 -70.86 34.33
N ALA A 100 64.88 -71.17 35.57
CA ALA A 100 66.16 -70.77 36.13
C ALA A 100 67.33 -71.31 35.28
N GLY A 101 68.22 -70.42 34.83
CA GLY A 101 69.36 -70.76 33.96
C GLY A 101 69.03 -70.89 32.46
N GLN A 102 67.77 -70.67 32.07
CA GLN A 102 67.36 -70.59 30.66
C GLN A 102 67.49 -69.15 30.15
N SER A 103 68.11 -68.98 28.99
CA SER A 103 68.16 -67.69 28.26
C SER A 103 67.43 -67.80 26.92
N ALA A 104 67.00 -66.66 26.39
CA ALA A 104 66.21 -66.60 25.17
C ALA A 104 66.68 -65.49 24.22
N THR A 105 66.63 -65.77 22.92
CA THR A 105 66.95 -64.82 21.84
C THR A 105 65.92 -64.98 20.72
N LEU A 106 65.61 -63.90 19.98
CA LEU A 106 64.79 -64.02 18.78
C LEU A 106 65.67 -64.40 17.60
N VAL A 107 65.25 -65.44 16.88
CA VAL A 107 65.90 -65.88 15.63
C VAL A 107 64.99 -65.71 14.43
N GLY A 108 63.69 -65.46 14.66
CA GLY A 108 62.75 -64.93 13.68
C GLY A 108 61.91 -63.85 14.35
N ASN A 109 62.05 -62.61 13.92
CA ASN A 109 61.43 -61.45 14.54
C ASN A 109 60.32 -60.82 13.67
N ALA A 110 59.69 -61.64 12.83
CA ALA A 110 58.69 -61.23 11.84
C ALA A 110 59.15 -59.98 11.05
N THR A 111 60.32 -60.06 10.40
CA THR A 111 60.91 -58.96 9.61
C THR A 111 61.22 -57.68 10.40
N GLY A 112 61.62 -57.80 11.67
CA GLY A 112 61.96 -56.66 12.53
C GLY A 112 60.77 -55.99 13.23
N ARG A 113 59.58 -56.60 13.18
CA ARG A 113 58.37 -56.09 13.85
C ARG A 113 58.40 -56.25 15.36
N PHE A 114 59.12 -57.26 15.87
CA PHE A 114 59.22 -57.53 17.30
C PHE A 114 60.68 -57.61 17.78
N ALA A 115 60.89 -57.31 19.06
CA ALA A 115 62.19 -57.45 19.73
C ALA A 115 62.01 -58.03 21.13
N LEU A 116 63.12 -58.47 21.74
CA LEU A 116 63.15 -58.79 23.16
C LEU A 116 63.74 -57.61 23.94
N ASN A 117 63.05 -57.23 25.01
CA ASN A 117 63.59 -56.37 26.06
C ASN A 117 63.59 -57.17 27.37
N GLY A 118 64.73 -57.74 27.73
CA GLY A 118 64.80 -58.76 28.78
C GLY A 118 63.97 -60.00 28.39
N SER A 119 63.01 -60.38 29.23
CA SER A 119 62.07 -61.49 28.95
C SER A 119 60.78 -61.04 28.25
N ASN A 120 60.61 -59.75 27.98
CA ASN A 120 59.41 -59.20 27.34
C ASN A 120 59.57 -59.20 25.82
N LEU A 121 58.58 -59.74 25.12
CA LEU A 121 58.36 -59.50 23.70
C LEU A 121 57.74 -58.11 23.53
N VAL A 122 58.40 -57.24 22.77
CA VAL A 122 57.96 -55.85 22.54
C VAL A 122 57.83 -55.55 21.05
N VAL A 123 57.02 -54.54 20.72
CA VAL A 123 56.93 -53.96 19.37
C VAL A 123 58.22 -53.21 19.06
N ALA A 124 58.86 -53.50 17.93
CA ALA A 124 60.16 -52.93 17.55
C ALA A 124 60.08 -51.95 16.36
N SER A 125 59.02 -52.06 15.56
CA SER A 125 58.70 -51.14 14.47
C SER A 125 57.18 -51.07 14.31
N SER A 126 56.70 -50.13 13.50
CA SER A 126 55.29 -50.04 13.14
C SER A 126 54.77 -51.39 12.64
N ILE A 127 53.70 -51.87 13.24
CA ILE A 127 53.00 -53.09 12.84
C ILE A 127 51.74 -52.71 12.06
N ASN A 128 51.43 -53.42 10.97
CA ASN A 128 50.17 -53.26 10.22
C ASN A 128 49.44 -54.61 10.15
N ALA A 129 48.13 -54.60 10.34
CA ALA A 129 47.31 -55.80 10.20
C ALA A 129 47.02 -56.15 8.73
N ASP A 130 47.10 -55.17 7.81
CA ASP A 130 46.87 -55.35 6.35
C ASP A 130 47.82 -56.35 5.68
N GLY A 131 48.98 -56.61 6.30
CA GLY A 131 49.96 -57.62 5.85
C GLY A 131 49.72 -59.04 6.40
N GLY A 132 48.59 -59.26 7.08
CA GLY A 132 48.22 -60.51 7.75
C GLY A 132 48.15 -60.34 9.28
N SER A 133 46.99 -60.65 9.86
CA SER A 133 46.68 -60.48 11.29
C SER A 133 47.41 -61.44 12.23
N ILE A 134 48.22 -62.37 11.72
CA ILE A 134 49.04 -63.30 12.52
C ILE A 134 50.47 -63.25 12.02
N GLN A 135 51.40 -62.90 12.91
CA GLN A 135 52.84 -62.89 12.65
C GLN A 135 53.52 -63.97 13.47
N THR A 136 54.47 -64.69 12.89
CA THR A 136 55.21 -65.73 13.63
C THR A 136 56.52 -65.17 14.15
N VAL A 137 56.71 -65.24 15.47
CA VAL A 137 57.97 -64.95 16.14
C VAL A 137 58.62 -66.27 16.54
N ARG A 138 59.88 -66.47 16.14
CA ARG A 138 60.68 -67.65 16.49
C ARG A 138 61.68 -67.32 17.59
N LEU A 139 61.49 -67.93 18.75
CA LEU A 139 62.34 -67.81 19.92
C LEU A 139 63.32 -68.98 19.96
N ARG A 140 64.63 -68.71 20.08
CA ARG A 140 65.63 -69.71 20.42
C ARG A 140 65.95 -69.64 21.91
N THR A 141 65.82 -70.75 22.62
CA THR A 141 66.18 -70.89 24.03
C THR A 141 67.44 -71.71 24.20
N SER A 142 68.24 -71.37 25.20
CA SER A 142 69.47 -72.09 25.57
C SER A 142 69.53 -72.35 27.06
N VAL A 143 69.90 -73.59 27.42
CA VAL A 143 70.22 -74.00 28.79
C VAL A 143 71.57 -74.70 28.77
N ALA A 144 72.46 -74.37 29.71
CA ALA A 144 73.81 -74.93 29.76
C ALA A 144 73.78 -76.46 29.83
N GLY A 145 74.54 -77.13 28.97
CA GLY A 145 74.58 -78.60 28.88
C GLY A 145 73.50 -79.23 27.99
N THR A 146 72.69 -78.42 27.29
CA THR A 146 71.57 -78.89 26.47
C THR A 146 71.64 -78.33 25.05
N PRO A 147 71.13 -79.04 24.02
CA PRO A 147 70.93 -78.44 22.71
C PRO A 147 69.97 -77.25 22.77
N ASN A 148 70.26 -76.21 21.98
CA ASN A 148 69.32 -75.11 21.79
C ASN A 148 68.02 -75.62 21.17
N ALA A 149 66.90 -75.01 21.57
CA ALA A 149 65.57 -75.31 21.04
C ALA A 149 64.96 -74.05 20.43
N GLU A 150 64.20 -74.21 19.35
CA GLU A 150 63.51 -73.11 18.68
C GLU A 150 61.99 -73.31 18.73
N TRP A 151 61.27 -72.25 19.04
CA TRP A 151 59.83 -72.27 19.28
C TRP A 151 59.16 -71.16 18.52
N ASP A 152 58.16 -71.53 17.71
CA ASP A 152 57.30 -70.57 17.02
C ASP A 152 56.14 -70.15 17.93
N TYR A 153 55.90 -68.84 17.97
CA TYR A 153 54.79 -68.18 18.65
C TYR A 153 54.00 -67.35 17.63
N PRO A 154 52.72 -67.66 17.41
CA PRO A 154 51.84 -66.79 16.63
C PRO A 154 51.47 -65.58 17.49
N ILE A 155 51.70 -64.39 16.95
CA ILE A 155 51.29 -63.12 17.54
C ILE A 155 50.16 -62.57 16.69
N THR A 156 48.98 -62.44 17.29
CA THR A 156 47.82 -61.84 16.65
C THR A 156 47.91 -60.32 16.73
N ILE A 157 47.92 -59.66 15.58
CA ILE A 157 47.77 -58.21 15.50
C ILE A 157 46.30 -57.94 15.25
N THR A 158 45.65 -57.26 16.21
CA THR A 158 44.27 -56.83 16.07
C THR A 158 44.25 -55.56 15.24
N ASP A 159 43.65 -55.66 14.07
CA ASP A 159 43.33 -54.54 13.18
C ASP A 159 42.43 -53.53 13.90
N VAL A 160 42.71 -52.24 13.74
CA VAL A 160 41.84 -51.17 14.20
C VAL A 160 41.25 -50.55 12.95
N ALA A 161 40.05 -51.03 12.55
CA ALA A 161 39.34 -50.53 11.37
C ALA A 161 39.44 -49.00 11.28
N SER A 162 40.13 -48.51 10.25
CA SER A 162 40.32 -47.08 10.03
C SER A 162 38.98 -46.45 9.72
N SER A 163 38.59 -45.43 10.46
CA SER A 163 37.34 -44.71 10.26
C SER A 163 37.33 -43.96 8.93
N ASP A 164 36.40 -44.28 8.03
CA ASP A 164 36.24 -43.59 6.74
C ASP A 164 35.39 -42.33 6.91
N THR A 165 35.98 -41.19 6.60
CA THR A 165 35.34 -39.88 6.69
C THR A 165 35.11 -39.25 5.31
N THR A 166 35.37 -39.97 4.21
CA THR A 166 35.27 -39.45 2.84
C THR A 166 34.09 -40.11 2.12
N PRO A 167 32.98 -39.38 1.89
CA PRO A 167 31.84 -39.96 1.16
C PRO A 167 32.15 -40.28 -0.30
N ASP A 168 31.30 -41.10 -0.92
CA ASP A 168 31.19 -41.23 -2.37
C ASP A 168 30.79 -39.89 -3.02
N PRO A 169 31.11 -39.67 -4.31
CA PRO A 169 30.65 -38.49 -5.04
C PRO A 169 29.12 -38.31 -4.99
N PHE A 170 28.68 -37.09 -4.68
CA PHE A 170 27.27 -36.73 -4.60
C PHE A 170 26.98 -35.44 -5.39
N SER A 171 25.71 -35.20 -5.74
CA SER A 171 25.30 -34.00 -6.47
C SER A 171 23.86 -33.58 -6.14
N PHE A 172 23.53 -32.33 -6.47
CA PHE A 172 22.18 -31.77 -6.34
C PHE A 172 21.64 -31.42 -7.73
N ALA A 173 20.32 -31.54 -7.92
CA ALA A 173 19.68 -31.13 -9.15
C ALA A 173 19.65 -29.59 -9.26
N ASN A 174 20.19 -29.05 -10.35
CA ASN A 174 20.15 -27.61 -10.61
C ASN A 174 18.71 -27.13 -10.84
N VAL A 175 18.42 -25.90 -10.43
CA VAL A 175 17.10 -25.27 -10.61
C VAL A 175 17.18 -24.24 -11.72
N ASN A 176 16.31 -24.36 -12.72
CA ASN A 176 16.15 -23.39 -13.79
C ASN A 176 14.76 -22.75 -13.72
N GLY A 177 14.66 -21.46 -14.06
CA GLY A 177 13.39 -20.75 -14.04
C GLY A 177 12.95 -20.29 -12.65
N ALA A 178 13.89 -20.11 -11.71
CA ALA A 178 13.56 -19.62 -10.37
C ALA A 178 13.01 -18.18 -10.41
N ALA A 179 12.04 -17.89 -9.53
CA ALA A 179 11.58 -16.52 -9.30
C ALA A 179 12.72 -15.63 -8.76
N LEU A 180 12.71 -14.34 -9.06
CA LEU A 180 13.77 -13.40 -8.67
C LEU A 180 13.80 -13.15 -7.15
N SER A 181 14.99 -13.00 -6.58
CA SER A 181 15.19 -12.65 -5.16
C SER A 181 14.47 -13.57 -4.15
N THR A 182 14.20 -14.82 -4.51
CA THR A 182 13.48 -15.80 -3.67
C THR A 182 14.43 -16.82 -3.07
N MET A 183 14.10 -17.31 -1.87
CA MET A 183 14.79 -18.46 -1.29
C MET A 183 14.38 -19.72 -2.05
N VAL A 184 15.38 -20.39 -2.65
CA VAL A 184 15.23 -21.65 -3.37
C VAL A 184 15.91 -22.74 -2.54
N GLU A 185 15.27 -23.90 -2.43
CA GLU A 185 15.81 -25.09 -1.77
C GLU A 185 16.15 -26.17 -2.82
N SER A 186 17.20 -26.96 -2.56
CA SER A 186 17.56 -28.11 -3.39
C SER A 186 16.69 -29.34 -3.10
N ASN A 187 16.86 -30.41 -3.88
CA ASN A 187 16.47 -31.74 -3.44
C ASN A 187 17.27 -32.17 -2.19
N VAL A 188 16.72 -33.10 -1.42
CA VAL A 188 17.38 -33.72 -0.27
C VAL A 188 18.21 -34.90 -0.77
N ILE A 189 19.43 -35.06 -0.25
CA ILE A 189 20.30 -36.23 -0.53
C ILE A 189 20.79 -36.87 0.76
N THR A 190 21.20 -38.13 0.68
CA THR A 190 21.88 -38.86 1.76
C THR A 190 23.26 -39.30 1.25
N PRO A 191 24.36 -38.65 1.65
CA PRO A 191 25.70 -39.08 1.26
C PRO A 191 26.01 -40.51 1.75
N THR A 192 26.72 -41.30 0.94
CA THR A 192 27.08 -42.71 1.22
C THR A 192 28.59 -42.91 1.13
N GLY A 193 29.09 -44.12 1.40
CA GLY A 193 30.49 -44.47 1.20
C GLY A 193 31.44 -44.10 2.35
N PHE A 194 30.91 -43.69 3.51
CA PHE A 194 31.70 -43.35 4.69
C PHE A 194 31.02 -43.90 5.96
N ASP A 195 31.81 -44.22 7.00
CA ASP A 195 31.33 -44.88 8.22
C ASP A 195 31.65 -44.13 9.53
N ALA A 196 32.25 -42.93 9.43
CA ALA A 196 32.57 -42.07 10.56
C ALA A 196 32.18 -40.59 10.35
N PRO A 197 32.08 -39.77 11.40
CA PRO A 197 31.65 -38.38 11.26
C PRO A 197 32.57 -37.56 10.32
N SER A 198 31.98 -36.94 9.29
CA SER A 198 32.71 -36.23 8.24
C SER A 198 32.53 -34.70 8.33
N PRO A 199 33.58 -33.88 8.13
CA PRO A 199 33.44 -32.42 8.14
C PRO A 199 32.62 -31.95 6.94
N ILE A 200 31.67 -31.05 7.19
CA ILE A 200 30.82 -30.42 6.15
C ILE A 200 30.99 -28.90 6.17
N SER A 201 31.12 -28.30 4.99
CA SER A 201 31.16 -26.84 4.81
C SER A 201 30.44 -26.41 3.54
N VAL A 202 29.92 -25.20 3.54
CA VAL A 202 29.25 -24.59 2.38
C VAL A 202 29.88 -23.25 2.04
N THR A 203 30.07 -22.99 0.75
CA THR A 203 30.42 -21.68 0.22
C THR A 203 29.21 -21.13 -0.53
N THR A 204 28.86 -19.88 -0.24
CA THR A 204 27.72 -19.14 -0.81
C THR A 204 26.37 -19.85 -0.68
N GLY A 205 25.69 -19.70 0.45
CA GLY A 205 24.37 -20.31 0.71
C GLY A 205 24.31 -20.87 2.12
N GLU A 206 23.33 -21.73 2.38
CA GLU A 206 23.15 -22.44 3.65
C GLU A 206 22.81 -23.90 3.39
N TYR A 207 23.12 -24.77 4.36
CA TYR A 207 22.69 -26.17 4.37
C TYR A 207 21.92 -26.48 5.66
N ARG A 208 21.15 -27.56 5.64
CA ARG A 208 20.58 -28.16 6.85
C ARG A 208 20.78 -29.66 6.85
N LEU A 209 20.91 -30.24 8.04
CA LEU A 209 21.00 -31.68 8.25
C LEU A 209 19.70 -32.21 8.85
N ASN A 210 19.19 -33.34 8.35
CA ASN A 210 17.98 -34.00 8.87
C ASN A 210 16.75 -33.07 9.03
N GLY A 211 16.59 -32.07 8.16
CA GLY A 211 15.49 -31.10 8.26
C GLY A 211 15.61 -30.11 9.43
N GLY A 212 16.77 -30.02 10.08
CA GLY A 212 17.06 -29.08 11.16
C GLY A 212 17.18 -27.61 10.71
N PRO A 213 17.75 -26.73 11.56
CA PRO A 213 17.94 -25.33 11.21
C PRO A 213 18.97 -25.18 10.07
N TRP A 214 18.79 -24.13 9.30
CA TRP A 214 19.71 -23.74 8.24
C TRP A 214 20.95 -23.06 8.82
N THR A 215 22.12 -23.39 8.29
CA THR A 215 23.41 -22.85 8.73
C THR A 215 24.38 -22.73 7.56
N ASN A 216 25.32 -21.80 7.65
CA ASN A 216 26.48 -21.70 6.77
C ASN A 216 27.80 -21.94 7.52
N ALA A 217 27.74 -22.25 8.82
CA ALA A 217 28.91 -22.57 9.62
C ALA A 217 29.42 -23.97 9.30
N ASN A 218 30.74 -24.16 9.44
CA ASN A 218 31.34 -25.48 9.35
C ASN A 218 30.73 -26.41 10.41
N GLY A 219 30.52 -27.67 10.05
CA GLY A 219 29.90 -28.65 10.92
C GLY A 219 30.40 -30.07 10.65
N THR A 220 29.62 -31.04 11.15
CA THR A 220 29.90 -32.47 10.98
C THR A 220 28.62 -33.19 10.55
N ILE A 221 28.74 -34.07 9.56
CA ILE A 221 27.67 -34.97 9.12
C ILE A 221 28.02 -36.41 9.53
N ASN A 222 27.07 -37.10 10.16
CA ASN A 222 27.17 -38.51 10.50
C ASN A 222 26.62 -39.38 9.37
N PRO A 223 27.10 -40.63 9.20
CA PRO A 223 26.53 -41.57 8.25
C PRO A 223 25.01 -41.70 8.38
N GLY A 224 24.32 -41.70 7.24
CA GLY A 224 22.86 -41.82 7.16
C GLY A 224 22.07 -40.52 7.37
N GLN A 225 22.71 -39.39 7.69
CA GLN A 225 22.03 -38.09 7.74
C GLN A 225 21.72 -37.55 6.34
N THR A 226 20.60 -36.85 6.23
CA THR A 226 20.23 -36.15 5.00
C THR A 226 20.79 -34.73 4.99
N VAL A 227 21.09 -34.22 3.81
CA VAL A 227 21.50 -32.82 3.59
C VAL A 227 20.64 -32.18 2.52
N GLN A 228 20.33 -30.91 2.73
CA GLN A 228 19.64 -30.05 1.77
C GLN A 228 20.29 -28.67 1.77
N LEU A 229 20.32 -28.03 0.60
CA LEU A 229 20.84 -26.68 0.42
C LEU A 229 19.71 -25.67 0.25
N ARG A 230 19.98 -24.42 0.61
CA ARG A 230 19.17 -23.27 0.19
C ARG A 230 20.05 -22.08 -0.18
N ARG A 231 19.52 -21.25 -1.07
CA ARG A 231 20.12 -19.97 -1.46
C ARG A 231 19.08 -19.01 -2.00
N GLN A 232 19.36 -17.72 -1.93
CA GLN A 232 18.55 -16.71 -2.60
C GLN A 232 18.92 -16.63 -4.09
N SER A 233 17.92 -16.70 -4.98
CA SER A 233 18.08 -16.51 -6.42
C SER A 233 18.49 -15.07 -6.76
N SER A 234 19.03 -14.85 -7.96
CA SER A 234 19.42 -13.52 -8.43
C SER A 234 18.22 -12.57 -8.50
N SER A 235 18.46 -11.27 -8.36
CA SER A 235 17.49 -10.22 -8.66
C SER A 235 17.39 -9.91 -10.16
N VAL A 236 18.26 -10.52 -10.97
CA VAL A 236 18.35 -10.31 -12.42
C VAL A 236 17.88 -11.57 -13.15
N ASN A 237 17.12 -11.41 -14.23
CA ASN A 237 16.68 -12.51 -15.09
C ASN A 237 17.84 -13.24 -15.77
N SER A 238 17.62 -14.49 -16.19
CA SER A 238 18.61 -15.33 -16.89
C SER A 238 19.99 -15.38 -16.22
N THR A 239 20.04 -15.24 -14.89
CA THR A 239 21.28 -15.16 -14.13
C THR A 239 21.40 -16.38 -13.24
N SER A 240 22.51 -17.09 -13.40
CA SER A 240 22.86 -18.25 -12.56
C SER A 240 23.71 -17.81 -11.39
N LEU A 241 23.37 -18.31 -10.21
CA LEU A 241 24.23 -18.21 -9.03
C LEU A 241 24.42 -19.60 -8.43
N SER A 242 25.60 -19.85 -7.86
CA SER A 242 26.02 -21.15 -7.36
C SER A 242 26.19 -21.22 -5.85
N THR A 243 26.05 -22.42 -5.32
CA THR A 243 26.37 -22.82 -3.94
C THR A 243 27.25 -24.05 -4.01
N SER A 244 28.40 -24.03 -3.35
CA SER A 244 29.31 -25.18 -3.30
C SER A 244 29.27 -25.82 -1.93
N LEU A 245 29.04 -27.12 -1.87
CA LEU A 245 29.06 -27.90 -0.64
C LEU A 245 30.25 -28.87 -0.68
N SER A 246 31.00 -28.95 0.43
CA SER A 246 32.07 -29.92 0.63
C SER A 246 31.77 -30.81 1.83
N ILE A 247 31.92 -32.12 1.66
CA ILE A 247 31.82 -33.13 2.74
C ILE A 247 33.04 -34.05 2.63
N GLY A 248 33.85 -34.15 3.69
CA GLY A 248 35.02 -35.04 3.72
C GLY A 248 36.06 -34.73 2.62
N GLY A 249 36.07 -33.51 2.08
CA GLY A 249 36.90 -33.12 0.94
C GLY A 249 36.25 -33.32 -0.44
N VAL A 250 35.16 -34.08 -0.54
CA VAL A 250 34.37 -34.23 -1.78
C VAL A 250 33.47 -33.02 -1.96
N SER A 251 33.56 -32.37 -3.12
CA SER A 251 32.88 -31.10 -3.38
C SER A 251 31.90 -31.21 -4.55
N THR A 252 30.75 -30.54 -4.42
CA THR A 252 29.75 -30.39 -5.48
C THR A 252 29.31 -28.94 -5.61
N THR A 253 28.79 -28.58 -6.78
CA THR A 253 28.18 -27.26 -7.03
C THR A 253 26.72 -27.43 -7.41
N TRP A 254 25.86 -26.68 -6.72
CA TRP A 254 24.44 -26.55 -7.03
C TRP A 254 24.17 -25.16 -7.62
N GLN A 255 23.46 -25.10 -8.74
CA GLN A 255 23.15 -23.86 -9.45
C GLN A 255 21.66 -23.56 -9.45
N VAL A 256 21.34 -22.28 -9.25
CA VAL A 256 19.98 -21.73 -9.38
C VAL A 256 20.01 -20.61 -10.42
N THR A 257 19.31 -20.84 -11.52
CA THR A 257 19.17 -19.92 -12.64
C THR A 257 17.78 -19.30 -12.61
N THR A 258 17.73 -17.96 -12.58
CA THR A 258 16.46 -17.23 -12.62
C THR A 258 15.74 -17.36 -13.95
N ALA A 259 14.42 -17.20 -13.93
CA ALA A 259 13.62 -17.16 -15.14
C ALA A 259 14.10 -16.06 -16.09
N ALA A 260 13.99 -16.31 -17.40
CA ALA A 260 14.22 -15.29 -18.41
C ALA A 260 13.20 -14.15 -18.25
N ALA A 261 13.59 -12.95 -18.66
CA ALA A 261 12.65 -11.84 -18.70
C ALA A 261 11.57 -12.15 -19.74
N THR A 262 10.31 -11.90 -19.40
CA THR A 262 9.22 -12.01 -20.37
C THR A 262 9.43 -10.95 -21.45
N ALA A 263 9.60 -11.38 -22.69
CA ALA A 263 9.71 -10.46 -23.82
C ALA A 263 8.41 -9.64 -23.94
N PRO A 264 8.48 -8.31 -24.17
CA PRO A 264 7.29 -7.52 -24.46
C PRO A 264 6.64 -8.05 -25.75
N ALA A 265 5.30 -8.08 -25.80
CA ALA A 265 4.56 -8.45 -26.99
C ALA A 265 4.03 -7.19 -27.68
N LEU A 266 4.35 -7.00 -28.96
CA LEU A 266 3.88 -5.84 -29.72
C LEU A 266 2.38 -5.96 -29.99
N GLN A 267 1.66 -4.85 -29.83
CA GLN A 267 0.20 -4.77 -29.98
C GLN A 267 -0.19 -3.99 -31.24
N GLU A 268 -1.46 -4.06 -31.64
CA GLU A 268 -1.94 -3.23 -32.73
C GLU A 268 -1.95 -1.75 -32.34
N LEU A 269 -1.44 -0.91 -33.23
CA LEU A 269 -1.39 0.53 -33.04
C LEU A 269 -2.66 1.20 -33.55
N THR A 270 -3.14 2.17 -32.80
CA THR A 270 -4.31 2.98 -33.16
C THR A 270 -3.95 4.47 -33.22
N LEU A 271 -4.83 5.27 -33.80
CA LEU A 271 -4.67 6.72 -33.91
C LEU A 271 -5.60 7.42 -32.93
N SER A 272 -5.18 8.57 -32.38
CA SER A 272 -6.03 9.39 -31.50
C SER A 272 -7.22 10.03 -32.22
N GLN A 273 -7.23 10.02 -33.54
CA GLN A 273 -8.31 10.52 -34.38
C GLN A 273 -8.36 9.71 -35.68
N SER A 274 -9.57 9.39 -36.12
CA SER A 274 -9.83 8.64 -37.36
C SER A 274 -10.18 9.54 -38.54
N GLN A 275 -10.32 10.86 -38.32
CA GLN A 275 -10.67 11.86 -39.33
C GLN A 275 -9.84 13.12 -39.18
N ILE A 276 -9.38 13.69 -40.30
CA ILE A 276 -8.68 14.99 -40.37
C ILE A 276 -9.17 15.81 -41.57
N THR A 277 -9.01 17.13 -41.53
CA THR A 277 -9.40 18.03 -42.63
C THR A 277 -8.22 18.33 -43.55
N VAL A 278 -8.41 18.20 -44.86
CA VAL A 278 -7.39 18.54 -45.88
C VAL A 278 -7.03 20.02 -45.82
N GLY A 279 -5.75 20.35 -45.93
CA GLY A 279 -5.24 21.73 -45.88
C GLY A 279 -5.04 22.32 -44.48
N GLN A 280 -5.36 21.57 -43.40
CA GLN A 280 -5.13 21.99 -42.01
C GLN A 280 -3.94 21.25 -41.39
N ALA A 281 -3.08 21.99 -40.68
CA ALA A 281 -1.97 21.39 -39.93
C ALA A 281 -2.51 20.53 -38.79
N THR A 282 -2.08 19.28 -38.73
CA THR A 282 -2.61 18.29 -37.78
C THR A 282 -1.49 17.49 -37.11
N THR A 283 -1.71 17.13 -35.85
CA THR A 283 -0.91 16.18 -35.07
C THR A 283 -1.81 15.05 -34.57
N ILE A 284 -1.47 13.81 -34.91
CA ILE A 284 -2.19 12.60 -34.52
C ILE A 284 -1.29 11.78 -33.61
N ASN A 285 -1.75 11.39 -32.43
CA ASN A 285 -0.97 10.52 -31.55
C ASN A 285 -1.12 9.06 -31.98
N ILE A 286 -0.01 8.32 -32.00
CA ILE A 286 0.03 6.88 -32.22
C ILE A 286 -0.07 6.21 -30.86
N LEU A 287 -1.15 5.49 -30.63
CA LEU A 287 -1.47 4.83 -29.36
C LEU A 287 -1.06 3.34 -29.42
N GLY A 288 -0.74 2.77 -28.25
CA GLY A 288 -0.39 1.35 -28.12
C GLY A 288 1.08 1.00 -28.43
N ALA A 289 1.88 1.98 -28.85
CA ALA A 289 3.29 1.76 -29.14
C ALA A 289 4.09 1.48 -27.86
N THR A 290 4.87 0.40 -27.86
CA THR A 290 5.72 -0.06 -26.76
C THR A 290 6.88 0.91 -26.51
N SER A 291 7.22 1.16 -25.26
CA SER A 291 8.35 2.05 -24.94
C SER A 291 9.67 1.53 -25.54
N GLY A 292 10.47 2.42 -26.12
CA GLY A 292 11.74 2.09 -26.78
C GLY A 292 11.64 1.44 -28.17
N SER A 293 10.43 1.17 -28.69
CA SER A 293 10.24 0.70 -30.07
C SER A 293 10.48 1.81 -31.10
N ALA A 294 10.89 1.41 -32.30
CA ALA A 294 10.98 2.29 -33.47
C ALA A 294 9.71 2.18 -34.32
N LEU A 295 9.19 3.30 -34.78
CA LEU A 295 8.02 3.41 -35.65
C LEU A 295 8.44 3.86 -37.04
N SER A 296 8.00 3.14 -38.07
CA SER A 296 8.18 3.51 -39.47
C SER A 296 6.93 3.16 -40.28
N GLY A 297 6.96 3.38 -41.59
CA GLY A 297 5.89 2.96 -42.49
C GLY A 297 5.42 4.07 -43.42
N THR A 298 4.20 3.93 -43.93
CA THR A 298 3.64 4.83 -44.93
C THR A 298 2.50 5.62 -44.34
N VAL A 299 2.44 6.91 -44.65
CA VAL A 299 1.32 7.79 -44.35
C VAL A 299 0.94 8.56 -45.61
N PRO A 300 -0.29 9.07 -45.70
CA PRO A 300 -0.71 9.87 -46.85
C PRO A 300 0.15 11.12 -47.06
N ASP A 301 0.24 11.59 -48.31
CA ASP A 301 1.03 12.76 -48.71
C ASP A 301 0.75 13.99 -47.84
N GLY A 302 1.85 14.67 -47.46
CA GLY A 302 1.82 15.84 -46.58
C GLY A 302 1.85 15.51 -45.08
N LEU A 303 1.80 14.22 -44.70
CA LEU A 303 1.99 13.76 -43.33
C LEU A 303 3.35 13.03 -43.18
N THR A 304 3.89 13.02 -41.96
CA THR A 304 5.12 12.30 -41.61
C THR A 304 4.98 11.60 -40.26
N ILE A 305 5.57 10.40 -40.13
CA ILE A 305 5.66 9.70 -38.85
C ILE A 305 6.86 10.24 -38.08
N ASN A 306 6.64 10.67 -36.84
CA ASN A 306 7.68 10.99 -35.89
C ASN A 306 7.77 9.86 -34.84
N SER A 307 8.74 8.96 -35.01
CA SER A 307 8.92 7.81 -34.12
C SER A 307 9.20 8.22 -32.67
N SER A 308 10.02 9.26 -32.46
CA SER A 308 10.42 9.69 -31.11
C SER A 308 9.26 10.35 -30.37
N ALA A 309 8.49 11.19 -31.06
CA ALA A 309 7.31 11.84 -30.50
C ALA A 309 6.07 10.93 -30.47
N ARG A 310 6.12 9.77 -31.15
CA ARG A 310 4.98 8.84 -31.33
C ARG A 310 3.76 9.52 -31.95
N THR A 311 4.00 10.35 -32.96
CA THR A 311 2.97 11.13 -33.65
C THR A 311 3.06 10.99 -35.16
N ILE A 312 1.95 11.29 -35.83
CA ILE A 312 1.91 11.64 -37.25
C ILE A 312 1.64 13.14 -37.32
N THR A 313 2.46 13.89 -38.04
CA THR A 313 2.35 15.35 -38.15
C THR A 313 2.39 15.83 -39.59
N GLY A 314 1.68 16.91 -39.88
CA GLY A 314 1.76 17.60 -41.17
C GLY A 314 0.41 18.13 -41.65
N THR A 315 0.30 18.38 -42.94
CA THR A 315 -0.90 18.92 -43.59
C THR A 315 -1.27 18.03 -44.76
N ALA A 316 -2.39 17.32 -44.65
CA ALA A 316 -2.88 16.46 -45.72
C ALA A 316 -3.22 17.27 -46.99
N THR A 317 -2.82 16.76 -48.16
CA THR A 317 -2.95 17.48 -49.45
C THR A 317 -4.13 17.02 -50.32
N ALA A 318 -4.72 15.85 -50.02
CA ALA A 318 -5.84 15.29 -50.79
C ALA A 318 -6.86 14.60 -49.88
N ALA A 319 -8.13 14.63 -50.26
CA ALA A 319 -9.20 13.92 -49.55
C ALA A 319 -9.17 12.41 -49.87
N GLY A 320 -9.79 11.60 -49.03
CA GLY A 320 -9.96 10.15 -49.24
C GLY A 320 -9.63 9.30 -48.02
N THR A 321 -9.97 8.02 -48.13
CA THR A 321 -9.79 6.99 -47.09
C THR A 321 -8.59 6.09 -47.40
N GLY A 322 -7.70 5.91 -46.42
CA GLY A 322 -6.64 4.90 -46.48
C GLY A 322 -5.27 5.40 -46.95
N GLY A 323 -4.22 4.87 -46.32
CA GLY A 323 -2.81 5.18 -46.60
C GLY A 323 -1.88 5.09 -45.39
N VAL A 324 -2.40 4.79 -44.19
CA VAL A 324 -1.59 4.67 -42.96
C VAL A 324 -1.24 3.20 -42.71
N SER A 325 0.04 2.88 -42.78
CA SER A 325 0.64 1.62 -42.34
C SER A 325 1.78 1.96 -41.41
N ILE A 326 1.70 1.53 -40.16
CA ILE A 326 2.72 1.80 -39.14
C ILE A 326 3.38 0.47 -38.77
N VAL A 327 4.69 0.40 -38.95
CA VAL A 327 5.53 -0.74 -38.57
C VAL A 327 6.24 -0.39 -37.27
N GLU A 328 5.92 -1.13 -36.22
CA GLU A 328 6.62 -1.07 -34.94
C GLU A 328 7.70 -2.16 -34.89
N THR A 329 8.93 -1.76 -34.53
CA THR A 329 10.06 -2.69 -34.39
C THR A 329 10.69 -2.53 -33.01
N LEU A 330 10.83 -3.63 -32.29
CA LEU A 330 11.54 -3.71 -31.01
C LEU A 330 12.30 -5.03 -30.93
N ALA A 331 13.62 -4.96 -30.82
CA ALA A 331 14.48 -6.15 -30.76
C ALA A 331 14.11 -7.03 -29.54
N GLY A 332 13.96 -8.34 -29.78
CA GLY A 332 13.61 -9.31 -28.75
C GLY A 332 12.14 -9.30 -28.30
N ALA A 333 11.29 -8.41 -28.83
CA ALA A 333 9.86 -8.42 -28.57
C ALA A 333 9.15 -9.52 -29.38
N THR A 334 8.15 -10.16 -28.77
CA THR A 334 7.30 -11.14 -29.47
C THR A 334 6.44 -10.41 -30.50
N GLY A 335 6.48 -10.86 -31.76
CA GLY A 335 5.74 -10.26 -32.86
C GLY A 335 6.41 -9.04 -33.51
N SER A 336 7.68 -8.76 -33.23
CA SER A 336 8.45 -7.72 -33.91
C SER A 336 9.11 -8.21 -35.21
N PRO A 337 9.07 -7.44 -36.32
CA PRO A 337 8.32 -6.20 -36.49
C PRO A 337 6.81 -6.45 -36.64
N ARG A 338 5.97 -5.56 -36.09
CA ARG A 338 4.50 -5.61 -36.20
C ARG A 338 3.99 -4.49 -37.08
N THR A 339 3.15 -4.82 -38.05
CA THR A 339 2.48 -3.82 -38.90
C THR A 339 1.03 -3.62 -38.43
N SER A 340 0.63 -2.35 -38.29
CA SER A 340 -0.74 -1.92 -37.96
C SER A 340 -1.26 -0.99 -39.05
N THR A 341 -2.53 -1.13 -39.43
CA THR A 341 -3.13 -0.37 -40.54
C THR A 341 -4.37 0.41 -40.07
N PRO A 342 -4.22 1.36 -39.14
CA PRO A 342 -5.36 2.12 -38.63
C PRO A 342 -5.99 2.97 -39.74
N ALA A 343 -7.32 3.03 -39.76
CA ALA A 343 -8.04 3.86 -40.71
C ALA A 343 -7.85 5.35 -40.39
N LEU A 344 -7.56 6.13 -41.43
CA LEU A 344 -7.55 7.60 -41.38
C LEU A 344 -8.31 8.11 -42.60
N GLU A 345 -9.37 8.86 -42.33
CA GLU A 345 -10.17 9.53 -43.34
C GLU A 345 -9.75 11.01 -43.42
N ARG A 346 -9.42 11.47 -44.63
CA ARG A 346 -9.08 12.87 -44.90
C ARG A 346 -10.28 13.51 -45.58
N VAL A 347 -10.98 14.37 -44.86
CA VAL A 347 -12.22 15.01 -45.32
C VAL A 347 -11.89 16.32 -46.02
N ALA A 348 -12.58 16.60 -47.14
CA ALA A 348 -12.46 17.90 -47.79
C ALA A 348 -12.90 19.03 -46.84
N PRO A 349 -12.25 20.20 -46.86
CA PRO A 349 -12.73 21.34 -46.11
C PRO A 349 -14.18 21.65 -46.52
N PRO A 350 -15.04 22.08 -45.59
CA PRO A 350 -16.41 22.46 -45.92
C PRO A 350 -16.40 23.55 -47.00
N PRO A 351 -17.36 23.54 -47.94
CA PRO A 351 -17.48 24.63 -48.92
C PRO A 351 -17.61 25.95 -48.16
N PRO A 352 -17.01 27.05 -48.68
CA PRO A 352 -17.20 28.36 -48.09
C PRO A 352 -18.71 28.64 -47.99
N PRO A 353 -19.18 29.24 -46.89
CA PRO A 353 -20.59 29.56 -46.75
C PRO A 353 -21.02 30.41 -47.95
N SER A 354 -22.13 30.03 -48.58
CA SER A 354 -22.81 30.88 -49.56
C SER A 354 -23.07 32.26 -48.95
N PRO A 355 -22.91 33.37 -49.71
CA PRO A 355 -23.15 34.70 -49.17
C PRO A 355 -24.56 34.77 -48.58
N PRO A 356 -24.74 35.36 -47.38
CA PRO A 356 -26.06 35.46 -46.77
C PRO A 356 -27.01 36.27 -47.68
N PRO A 357 -28.32 36.01 -47.64
CA PRO A 357 -29.30 36.88 -48.29
C PRO A 357 -29.08 38.31 -47.81
N ALA A 358 -29.13 39.28 -48.73
CA ALA A 358 -28.98 40.69 -48.38
C ALA A 358 -30.10 41.11 -47.42
N PHE A 359 -29.78 41.22 -46.14
CA PHE A 359 -30.68 41.82 -45.15
C PHE A 359 -30.83 43.30 -45.43
N TRP A 360 -32.02 43.84 -45.11
CA TRP A 360 -32.39 45.23 -45.42
C TRP A 360 -31.66 46.22 -44.49
N PHE A 361 -31.18 45.75 -43.35
CA PHE A 361 -30.48 46.53 -42.33
C PHE A 361 -29.13 45.89 -41.99
N GLN A 362 -28.14 46.73 -41.71
CA GLN A 362 -26.88 46.28 -41.12
C GLN A 362 -27.12 45.77 -39.69
N ALA A 363 -26.32 44.81 -39.24
CA ALA A 363 -26.35 44.34 -37.86
C ALA A 363 -26.16 45.51 -36.87
N PRO A 364 -26.93 45.56 -35.76
CA PRO A 364 -26.70 46.53 -34.70
C PRO A 364 -25.30 46.38 -34.10
N THR A 365 -24.74 47.46 -33.57
CA THR A 365 -23.48 47.41 -32.79
C THR A 365 -23.74 47.75 -31.33
N ILE A 366 -23.17 46.95 -30.43
CA ILE A 366 -23.28 47.15 -28.98
C ILE A 366 -21.93 47.63 -28.44
N ALA A 367 -21.92 48.74 -27.74
CA ALA A 367 -20.78 49.27 -27.00
C ALA A 367 -21.14 49.46 -25.52
N GLN A 368 -20.20 49.23 -24.60
CA GLN A 368 -20.36 49.64 -23.20
C GLN A 368 -19.91 51.08 -23.03
N VAL A 369 -20.80 51.95 -22.53
CA VAL A 369 -20.43 53.34 -22.26
C VAL A 369 -21.05 53.83 -20.95
N ASN A 370 -20.69 53.18 -19.84
CA ASN A 370 -20.44 53.96 -18.63
C ASN A 370 -19.32 53.30 -17.80
N ALA A 371 -18.59 54.11 -17.03
CA ALA A 371 -17.49 53.66 -16.19
C ALA A 371 -17.91 52.70 -15.06
N ALA A 372 -19.22 52.43 -14.92
CA ALA A 372 -19.81 51.59 -13.90
C ALA A 372 -20.23 50.20 -14.40
N GLY A 373 -20.23 49.93 -15.73
CA GLY A 373 -20.68 48.65 -16.31
C GLY A 373 -22.20 48.46 -16.38
N ASN A 374 -22.99 49.44 -15.94
CA ASN A 374 -24.42 49.22 -15.66
C ASN A 374 -25.37 49.61 -16.81
N ALA A 375 -24.85 50.01 -17.97
CA ALA A 375 -25.67 50.35 -19.15
C ALA A 375 -24.98 49.89 -20.46
N LEU A 376 -25.79 49.39 -21.39
CA LEU A 376 -25.36 49.02 -22.75
C LEU A 376 -25.83 50.09 -23.73
N ASP A 377 -24.90 50.69 -24.48
CA ASP A 377 -25.23 51.57 -25.58
C ASP A 377 -25.41 50.75 -26.86
N VAL A 378 -26.61 50.81 -27.42
CA VAL A 378 -26.95 50.14 -28.68
C VAL A 378 -26.97 51.19 -29.78
N SER A 379 -26.12 51.02 -30.80
CA SER A 379 -26.06 51.88 -31.97
C SER A 379 -26.66 51.17 -33.18
N ILE A 380 -27.71 51.76 -33.74
CA ILE A 380 -28.41 51.29 -34.93
C ILE A 380 -28.19 52.33 -36.04
N SER A 381 -27.50 51.94 -37.11
CA SER A 381 -27.32 52.80 -38.28
C SER A 381 -28.45 52.56 -39.28
N TRP A 382 -29.25 53.59 -39.54
CA TRP A 382 -30.36 53.54 -40.49
C TRP A 382 -29.88 53.87 -41.91
N PRO A 383 -30.31 53.13 -42.94
CA PRO A 383 -30.15 53.57 -44.33
C PRO A 383 -30.87 54.91 -44.53
N SER A 384 -30.28 55.81 -45.31
CA SER A 384 -30.89 57.10 -45.60
C SER A 384 -32.19 56.91 -46.42
N GLY A 385 -33.31 57.44 -45.92
CA GLY A 385 -34.59 57.47 -46.63
C GLY A 385 -35.71 56.57 -46.08
N THR A 386 -35.45 55.73 -45.07
CA THR A 386 -36.49 54.96 -44.37
C THR A 386 -37.32 55.88 -43.46
N ARG A 387 -38.61 56.06 -43.77
CA ARG A 387 -39.55 56.88 -42.97
C ARG A 387 -40.51 56.10 -42.07
N ASP A 388 -40.58 54.77 -42.22
CA ASP A 388 -41.49 53.95 -41.43
C ASP A 388 -40.69 53.11 -40.43
N SER A 389 -40.48 53.65 -39.24
CA SER A 389 -40.02 52.91 -38.06
C SER A 389 -41.14 52.07 -37.42
N ASP A 390 -42.37 52.20 -37.94
CA ASP A 390 -43.54 51.48 -37.45
C ASP A 390 -43.37 49.96 -37.68
N GLY A 391 -43.47 49.21 -36.57
CA GLY A 391 -43.41 47.75 -36.55
C GLY A 391 -42.01 47.14 -36.52
N LEU A 392 -40.95 47.91 -36.23
CA LEU A 392 -39.61 47.36 -36.00
C LEU A 392 -39.35 47.11 -34.51
N TRP A 393 -38.79 45.94 -34.22
CA TRP A 393 -38.56 45.41 -32.89
C TRP A 393 -37.10 44.99 -32.70
N LEU A 394 -36.57 45.24 -31.49
CA LEU A 394 -35.27 44.73 -31.09
C LEU A 394 -35.43 43.33 -30.50
N GLU A 395 -34.82 42.34 -31.13
CA GLU A 395 -34.78 40.98 -30.61
C GLU A 395 -33.46 40.77 -29.86
N THR A 396 -33.55 40.32 -28.61
CA THR A 396 -32.41 40.17 -27.71
C THR A 396 -32.25 38.71 -27.31
N GLN A 397 -31.00 38.25 -27.15
CA GLN A 397 -30.70 36.91 -26.66
C GLN A 397 -29.59 36.94 -25.63
N ALA A 398 -29.74 36.13 -24.58
CA ALA A 398 -28.73 35.90 -23.55
C ALA A 398 -28.36 34.41 -23.48
N ALA A 399 -27.09 34.10 -23.19
CA ALA A 399 -26.61 32.75 -22.94
C ALA A 399 -25.47 32.72 -21.91
N SER A 400 -25.25 31.54 -21.32
CA SER A 400 -24.15 31.26 -20.38
C SER A 400 -22.81 30.95 -21.07
N ASP A 401 -22.79 30.87 -22.41
CA ASP A 401 -21.58 30.63 -23.20
C ASP A 401 -21.50 31.58 -24.39
N ALA A 402 -20.29 31.74 -24.93
CA ALA A 402 -20.01 32.61 -26.08
C ALA A 402 -20.41 31.99 -27.44
N ALA A 403 -20.97 30.77 -27.47
CA ALA A 403 -21.25 30.03 -28.69
C ALA A 403 -22.63 30.40 -29.26
N PHE A 404 -22.69 31.56 -29.90
CA PHE A 404 -23.88 32.08 -30.59
C PHE A 404 -23.90 31.70 -32.07
N THR A 405 -23.81 30.41 -32.40
CA THR A 405 -23.49 29.99 -33.78
C THR A 405 -24.68 29.70 -34.70
N GLN A 406 -25.94 29.63 -34.25
CA GLN A 406 -27.09 29.36 -35.14
C GLN A 406 -28.40 30.12 -34.78
N PRO A 407 -29.29 30.39 -35.76
CA PRO A 407 -30.69 30.71 -35.53
C PRO A 407 -31.44 29.44 -35.06
N LEU A 408 -32.24 29.55 -34.00
CA LEU A 408 -32.92 28.40 -33.41
C LEU A 408 -34.32 28.22 -34.03
N THR A 409 -34.53 27.08 -34.70
CA THR A 409 -35.85 26.57 -35.07
C THR A 409 -36.30 25.57 -34.02
N GLY A 410 -36.97 26.02 -32.94
CA GLY A 410 -37.62 25.15 -31.96
C GLY A 410 -37.39 25.51 -30.48
N GLU A 411 -38.43 25.29 -29.67
CA GLU A 411 -38.68 25.82 -28.32
C GLU A 411 -37.86 25.16 -27.18
N THR A 412 -36.96 24.20 -27.45
CA THR A 412 -36.38 23.33 -26.41
C THR A 412 -34.92 23.59 -25.99
N GLN A 413 -34.29 24.70 -26.42
CA GLN A 413 -33.05 25.17 -25.78
C GLN A 413 -33.33 26.48 -25.06
N VAL A 414 -33.17 26.49 -23.73
CA VAL A 414 -33.39 27.67 -22.89
C VAL A 414 -32.48 28.82 -23.33
N ARG A 415 -33.04 29.72 -24.16
CA ARG A 415 -32.51 31.03 -24.53
C ARG A 415 -33.72 31.95 -24.61
N HIS A 416 -33.91 32.81 -23.62
CA HIS A 416 -35.08 33.67 -23.53
C HIS A 416 -34.92 34.94 -24.39
N HIS A 417 -36.00 35.33 -25.07
CA HIS A 417 -36.16 36.66 -25.65
C HIS A 417 -36.32 37.69 -24.52
N LEU A 418 -35.38 38.62 -24.43
CA LEU A 418 -35.29 39.60 -23.35
C LEU A 418 -35.83 40.97 -23.84
N ARG A 419 -37.16 41.11 -23.87
CA ARG A 419 -37.91 42.30 -24.34
C ARG A 419 -37.81 42.57 -25.84
N MET A 420 -38.96 42.99 -26.40
CA MET A 420 -39.02 43.71 -27.66
C MET A 420 -39.34 45.17 -27.31
N ILE A 421 -38.51 46.09 -27.77
CA ILE A 421 -38.68 47.54 -27.56
C ILE A 421 -39.03 48.13 -28.93
N SER A 422 -40.13 48.89 -29.02
CA SER A 422 -40.48 49.54 -30.28
C SER A 422 -39.59 50.76 -30.52
N ALA A 423 -39.41 51.15 -31.78
CA ALA A 423 -38.66 52.37 -32.11
C ALA A 423 -39.31 53.65 -31.60
N LEU A 424 -40.63 53.65 -31.31
CA LEU A 424 -41.33 54.76 -30.68
C LEU A 424 -40.94 54.90 -29.20
N ASP A 425 -40.90 53.80 -28.44
CA ASP A 425 -40.55 53.79 -27.00
C ASP A 425 -39.10 54.25 -26.73
N LEU A 426 -38.22 54.11 -27.72
CA LEU A 426 -36.83 54.61 -27.67
C LEU A 426 -36.73 56.12 -27.96
N ALA A 427 -37.73 56.70 -28.64
CA ALA A 427 -37.71 58.08 -29.10
C ALA A 427 -38.43 59.04 -28.15
N ASP A 428 -39.39 58.58 -27.36
CA ASP A 428 -40.16 59.38 -26.40
C ASP A 428 -39.67 59.29 -24.95
N ASN A 429 -38.72 58.37 -24.66
CA ASN A 429 -38.16 58.12 -23.33
C ASN A 429 -39.22 57.72 -22.29
N ASP A 430 -40.35 57.17 -22.73
CA ASP A 430 -41.46 56.71 -21.90
C ASP A 430 -41.63 55.20 -22.03
N ALA A 431 -40.78 54.44 -21.32
CA ALA A 431 -40.93 52.99 -21.24
C ALA A 431 -42.07 52.61 -20.27
N VAL A 432 -43.32 52.83 -20.65
CA VAL A 432 -44.47 52.29 -19.93
C VAL A 432 -44.54 50.78 -20.19
N ALA A 433 -44.17 49.99 -19.18
CA ALA A 433 -44.32 48.54 -19.22
C ALA A 433 -45.81 48.16 -19.30
N GLY A 434 -46.21 47.52 -20.39
CA GLY A 434 -47.53 46.88 -20.49
C GLY A 434 -47.68 45.72 -19.49
N PRO A 435 -48.92 45.24 -19.25
CA PRO A 435 -49.25 44.28 -18.18
C PRO A 435 -48.73 42.85 -18.38
N ASP A 436 -48.06 42.53 -19.49
CA ASP A 436 -47.73 41.14 -19.88
C ASP A 436 -46.23 40.78 -19.71
N HIS A 437 -45.47 41.50 -18.90
CA HIS A 437 -44.03 41.30 -18.77
C HIS A 437 -43.65 40.53 -17.50
N GLU A 438 -43.49 39.20 -17.62
CA GLU A 438 -42.90 38.37 -16.56
C GLU A 438 -41.42 38.77 -16.31
N PRO A 439 -41.00 38.91 -15.03
CA PRO A 439 -39.58 39.01 -14.69
C PRO A 439 -38.86 37.69 -15.00
N LEU A 440 -37.61 37.78 -15.44
CA LEU A 440 -36.78 36.68 -15.97
C LEU A 440 -36.64 35.51 -14.97
N PRO A 441 -37.32 34.37 -15.16
CA PRO A 441 -37.33 33.31 -14.14
C PRO A 441 -36.02 32.51 -14.05
N VAL A 442 -35.17 32.56 -15.07
CA VAL A 442 -34.08 31.57 -15.26
C VAL A 442 -32.66 32.12 -15.03
N LEU A 443 -32.53 33.44 -14.88
CA LEU A 443 -31.24 34.05 -14.54
C LEU A 443 -30.96 34.03 -13.02
N GLU A 444 -31.99 33.85 -12.19
CA GLU A 444 -31.87 33.84 -10.73
C GLU A 444 -31.22 32.56 -10.17
N SER A 445 -31.08 31.51 -10.98
CA SER A 445 -30.46 30.23 -10.59
C SER A 445 -29.05 30.01 -11.18
N GLN A 446 -28.47 30.99 -11.87
CA GLN A 446 -27.17 30.83 -12.54
C GLN A 446 -26.00 31.04 -11.56
N PRO A 447 -24.95 30.22 -11.59
CA PRO A 447 -23.73 30.47 -10.82
C PRO A 447 -23.01 31.73 -11.32
N ASN A 448 -22.28 32.42 -10.43
CA ASN A 448 -21.48 33.60 -10.79
C ASN A 448 -20.63 33.34 -12.04
N GLY A 449 -20.76 34.20 -13.06
CA GLY A 449 -20.04 34.04 -14.32
C GLY A 449 -20.44 35.08 -15.37
N PRO A 450 -19.72 35.12 -16.50
CA PRO A 450 -20.04 36.00 -17.62
C PRO A 450 -21.36 35.57 -18.26
N ILE A 451 -22.26 36.53 -18.47
CA ILE A 451 -23.44 36.37 -19.31
C ILE A 451 -23.18 37.09 -20.61
N PHE A 452 -23.44 36.39 -21.70
CA PHE A 452 -23.21 36.90 -23.04
C PHE A 452 -24.53 37.33 -23.67
N PHE A 453 -24.53 38.47 -24.36
CA PHE A 453 -25.69 39.09 -25.00
C PHE A 453 -25.42 39.41 -26.47
N ARG A 454 -26.46 39.26 -27.29
CA ARG A 454 -26.50 39.78 -28.67
C ARG A 454 -27.90 40.28 -29.02
N LEU A 455 -27.98 41.15 -30.02
CA LEU A 455 -29.21 41.81 -30.48
C LEU A 455 -29.36 41.67 -31.99
N ARG A 456 -30.59 41.71 -32.52
CA ARG A 456 -30.86 41.93 -33.95
C ARG A 456 -32.16 42.68 -34.14
N LEU A 457 -32.41 43.18 -35.34
CA LEU A 457 -33.66 43.81 -35.72
C LEU A 457 -34.63 42.76 -36.29
N ALA A 458 -35.88 42.83 -35.88
CA ALA A 458 -36.97 42.03 -36.41
C ALA A 458 -38.17 42.93 -36.76
N ARG A 459 -38.99 42.51 -37.72
CA ARG A 459 -40.24 43.18 -38.06
C ARG A 459 -41.41 42.26 -37.75
N GLU A 460 -42.49 42.82 -37.25
CA GLU A 460 -43.74 42.07 -37.11
C GLU A 460 -44.23 41.59 -38.48
N ASN A 461 -44.63 40.33 -38.56
CA ASN A 461 -45.23 39.80 -39.78
C ASN A 461 -46.62 40.42 -39.97
N LEU A 462 -47.02 40.66 -41.22
CA LEU A 462 -48.29 41.34 -41.55
C LEU A 462 -49.56 40.59 -41.09
N ASP A 463 -49.42 39.32 -40.75
CA ASP A 463 -50.44 38.39 -40.25
C ASP A 463 -50.49 38.29 -38.71
N GLY A 464 -49.62 39.00 -37.99
CA GLY A 464 -49.61 39.06 -36.53
C GLY A 464 -49.19 37.75 -35.83
N ASP A 465 -48.59 36.81 -36.58
CA ASP A 465 -48.26 35.46 -36.10
C ASP A 465 -46.79 35.29 -35.69
N GLY A 466 -46.00 36.36 -35.73
CA GLY A 466 -44.61 36.33 -35.31
C GLY A 466 -43.78 37.47 -35.87
N PHE A 467 -42.45 37.35 -35.70
CA PHE A 467 -41.48 38.34 -36.12
C PHE A 467 -40.48 37.73 -37.10
N SER A 468 -40.21 38.42 -38.20
CA SER A 468 -39.18 38.05 -39.17
C SER A 468 -37.91 38.86 -38.94
N PRO A 469 -36.73 38.23 -38.87
CA PRO A 469 -35.47 38.95 -38.72
C PRO A 469 -35.17 39.77 -39.98
N VAL A 470 -34.80 41.04 -39.79
CA VAL A 470 -34.47 41.98 -40.87
C VAL A 470 -33.03 42.49 -40.82
N SER A 471 -32.26 42.10 -39.81
CA SER A 471 -30.80 42.24 -39.74
C SER A 471 -30.12 40.96 -39.28
N ASP A 472 -28.81 40.89 -39.51
CA ASP A 472 -27.94 39.96 -38.80
C ASP A 472 -27.83 40.30 -37.30
N TRP A 473 -27.36 39.33 -36.52
CA TRP A 473 -27.01 39.52 -35.11
C TRP A 473 -25.84 40.49 -34.94
N SER A 474 -25.91 41.31 -33.90
CA SER A 474 -24.84 42.20 -33.46
C SER A 474 -23.57 41.45 -33.04
N ASN A 475 -22.51 42.20 -32.73
CA ASN A 475 -21.43 41.66 -31.91
C ASN A 475 -21.96 41.11 -30.57
N VAL A 476 -21.28 40.10 -30.05
CA VAL A 476 -21.55 39.56 -28.71
C VAL A 476 -20.83 40.44 -27.69
N VAL A 477 -21.56 40.92 -26.69
CA VAL A 477 -20.99 41.58 -25.52
C VAL A 477 -21.19 40.69 -24.31
N SER A 478 -20.26 40.74 -23.36
CA SER A 478 -20.36 40.01 -22.10
C SER A 478 -20.37 40.97 -20.93
N GLU A 479 -21.23 40.72 -19.96
CA GLU A 479 -21.26 41.40 -18.67
C GLU A 479 -21.11 40.37 -17.55
N THR A 480 -20.54 40.78 -16.42
CA THR A 480 -20.41 39.89 -15.24
C THR A 480 -21.61 40.11 -14.34
N VAL A 481 -22.57 39.20 -14.39
CA VAL A 481 -23.67 39.24 -13.43
C VAL A 481 -23.14 38.72 -12.09
N SER A 482 -23.03 39.63 -11.13
CA SER A 482 -22.84 39.27 -9.72
C SER A 482 -24.20 38.88 -9.16
N VAL A 483 -24.40 37.59 -8.86
CA VAL A 483 -25.58 37.18 -8.10
C VAL A 483 -25.49 37.86 -6.74
N LEU A 484 -26.53 38.64 -6.38
CA LEU A 484 -26.62 39.30 -5.07
C LEU A 484 -26.38 38.25 -3.98
N VAL A 485 -25.26 38.37 -3.27
CA VAL A 485 -24.93 37.50 -2.14
C VAL A 485 -26.09 37.58 -1.15
N ALA A 486 -26.59 36.43 -0.71
CA ALA A 486 -27.61 36.35 0.33
C ALA A 486 -27.21 37.27 1.50
N ALA A 487 -28.10 38.17 1.90
CA ALA A 487 -27.80 39.08 3.00
C ALA A 487 -27.56 38.27 4.28
N PHE A 488 -26.46 38.53 4.99
CA PHE A 488 -26.20 37.98 6.32
C PHE A 488 -26.31 39.11 7.36
N LEU A 489 -26.50 38.78 8.64
CA LEU A 489 -26.39 39.80 9.68
C LEU A 489 -24.94 40.26 9.81
N ASN A 490 -24.72 41.57 9.86
CA ASN A 490 -23.41 42.18 9.87
C ASN A 490 -22.76 42.07 11.26
N PRO A 491 -21.63 41.36 11.41
CA PRO A 491 -20.94 41.24 12.70
C PRO A 491 -20.38 42.56 13.23
N GLN A 492 -20.14 43.52 12.34
CA GLN A 492 -19.60 44.85 12.67
C GLN A 492 -20.71 45.88 12.98
N ASP A 493 -21.97 45.57 12.63
CA ASP A 493 -23.11 46.48 12.76
C ASP A 493 -24.26 45.81 13.53
N LYS A 494 -23.94 45.53 14.80
CA LYS A 494 -24.81 44.89 15.79
C LYS A 494 -24.57 45.47 17.17
N SER A 495 -25.48 45.24 18.11
CA SER A 495 -25.29 45.64 19.50
C SER A 495 -24.05 44.96 20.14
N PRO A 496 -23.48 45.53 21.22
CA PRO A 496 -22.21 45.08 21.80
C PRO A 496 -22.10 43.56 22.01
N ASN A 497 -20.90 43.01 21.82
CA ASN A 497 -20.61 41.57 21.86
C ASN A 497 -21.02 40.88 23.18
N GLU A 498 -21.03 41.62 24.29
CA GLU A 498 -21.43 41.12 25.61
C GLU A 498 -22.93 40.81 25.69
N ILE A 499 -23.74 41.36 24.78
CA ILE A 499 -25.20 41.28 24.77
C ILE A 499 -25.71 40.47 23.56
N THR A 500 -24.98 40.47 22.44
CA THR A 500 -25.40 39.86 21.16
C THR A 500 -24.35 38.94 20.57
N THR A 501 -24.75 37.69 20.29
CA THR A 501 -23.95 36.72 19.54
C THR A 501 -24.62 36.35 18.22
N LEU A 502 -23.84 36.31 17.14
CA LEU A 502 -24.29 35.81 15.84
C LEU A 502 -23.84 34.35 15.69
N ARG A 503 -24.71 33.51 15.13
CA ARG A 503 -24.52 32.06 14.94
C ARG A 503 -25.01 31.66 13.54
N ASN A 504 -24.76 30.40 13.16
CA ASN A 504 -25.19 29.82 11.89
C ASN A 504 -24.79 30.70 10.69
N ASN A 505 -23.48 30.98 10.56
CA ASN A 505 -22.94 31.86 9.52
C ASN A 505 -23.57 33.26 9.50
N ASN A 506 -23.81 33.83 10.69
CA ASN A 506 -24.46 35.13 10.88
C ASN A 506 -25.91 35.20 10.38
N LEU A 507 -26.62 34.08 10.32
CA LEU A 507 -28.06 34.04 10.05
C LEU A 507 -28.89 33.96 11.32
N THR A 508 -28.31 33.60 12.46
CA THR A 508 -29.05 33.53 13.72
C THR A 508 -28.51 34.56 14.70
N ILE A 509 -29.38 35.41 15.25
CA ILE A 509 -29.05 36.34 16.33
C ILE A 509 -29.50 35.75 17.67
N ARG A 510 -28.60 35.77 18.66
CA ARG A 510 -28.88 35.29 20.01
C ARG A 510 -28.48 36.30 21.06
N SER A 511 -29.35 36.49 22.05
CA SER A 511 -29.10 37.33 23.23
C SER A 511 -28.30 36.62 24.31
N ALA A 512 -27.47 37.37 25.04
CA ALA A 512 -27.05 37.01 26.40
C ALA A 512 -28.22 37.17 27.38
N GLN A 513 -28.05 36.79 28.65
CA GLN A 513 -29.09 36.92 29.69
C GLN A 513 -29.37 38.41 29.96
N LEU A 514 -30.53 38.91 29.55
CA LEU A 514 -30.83 40.35 29.58
C LEU A 514 -31.45 40.79 30.91
N GLY A 515 -31.03 41.96 31.39
CA GLY A 515 -31.73 42.73 32.42
C GLY A 515 -32.89 43.55 31.85
N PHE A 516 -33.67 44.19 32.72
CA PHE A 516 -34.78 45.05 32.32
C PHE A 516 -34.34 46.23 31.44
N GLY A 517 -35.09 46.51 30.37
CA GLY A 517 -34.91 47.70 29.52
C GLY A 517 -33.84 47.58 28.44
N THR A 518 -33.10 46.47 28.36
CA THR A 518 -32.04 46.25 27.37
C THR A 518 -32.60 45.77 26.02
N ILE A 519 -32.32 46.49 24.94
CA ILE A 519 -32.60 46.05 23.57
C ILE A 519 -31.29 45.67 22.86
N PHE A 520 -31.35 44.64 22.02
CA PHE A 520 -30.25 44.27 21.15
C PHE A 520 -30.74 43.92 19.73
N GLY A 521 -29.87 44.10 18.74
CA GLY A 521 -30.17 43.80 17.34
C GLY A 521 -28.95 43.76 16.44
N ALA A 522 -29.18 43.44 15.17
CA ALA A 522 -28.17 43.44 14.11
C ALA A 522 -28.79 43.83 12.76
N ARG A 523 -28.06 44.61 11.96
CA ARG A 523 -28.41 44.98 10.59
C ARG A 523 -27.80 44.01 9.60
N ALA A 524 -28.43 43.80 8.45
CA ALA A 524 -27.84 43.04 7.36
C ALA A 524 -26.58 43.70 6.78
N THR A 525 -25.71 42.92 6.12
CA THR A 525 -24.46 43.41 5.50
C THR A 525 -24.68 44.35 4.32
N GLN A 526 -25.86 44.34 3.70
CA GLN A 526 -26.17 45.14 2.51
C GLN A 526 -27.63 45.62 2.52
N GLY A 527 -27.84 46.85 2.06
CA GLY A 527 -29.16 47.42 1.82
C GLY A 527 -29.75 46.89 0.51
N ARG A 528 -31.08 46.94 0.39
CA ARG A 528 -31.79 46.43 -0.80
C ARG A 528 -32.71 47.50 -1.39
N MET A 529 -32.81 47.46 -2.71
CA MET A 529 -33.63 48.33 -3.57
C MET A 529 -34.47 47.44 -4.50
N GLY A 530 -35.56 47.97 -5.02
CA GLY A 530 -36.57 47.24 -5.79
C GLY A 530 -37.59 46.53 -4.89
N LEU A 531 -38.23 45.50 -5.44
CA LEU A 531 -39.11 44.61 -4.70
C LEU A 531 -38.29 43.46 -4.10
N TYR A 532 -38.28 43.30 -2.78
CA TYR A 532 -37.55 42.22 -2.11
C TYR A 532 -38.27 41.73 -0.84
N GLY A 533 -37.91 40.53 -0.38
CA GLY A 533 -38.45 39.93 0.83
C GLY A 533 -37.38 39.45 1.81
N PHE A 534 -37.77 39.28 3.06
CA PHE A 534 -37.00 38.49 4.03
C PHE A 534 -37.92 37.96 5.12
N GLU A 535 -37.48 36.92 5.81
CA GLU A 535 -38.25 36.32 6.91
C GLU A 535 -37.42 36.22 8.18
N ALA A 536 -38.10 36.45 9.30
CA ALA A 536 -37.56 36.23 10.64
C ALA A 536 -38.33 35.10 11.33
N VAL A 537 -37.61 34.13 11.89
CA VAL A 537 -38.21 32.99 12.60
C VAL A 537 -37.76 32.98 14.05
N ALA A 538 -38.70 33.12 14.99
CA ALA A 538 -38.41 33.04 16.41
C ALA A 538 -38.07 31.60 16.80
N ARG A 539 -36.79 31.29 17.04
CA ARG A 539 -36.33 29.92 17.36
C ARG A 539 -36.45 29.56 18.82
N ARG A 540 -36.25 30.51 19.73
CA ARG A 540 -36.29 30.25 21.17
C ARG A 540 -36.66 31.50 21.95
N ILE A 541 -37.65 31.38 22.83
CA ILE A 541 -38.05 32.44 23.78
C ILE A 541 -38.10 31.82 25.17
N THR A 542 -37.15 32.16 26.05
CA THR A 542 -37.09 31.59 27.41
C THR A 542 -36.99 32.67 28.49
N GLY A 543 -37.82 32.59 29.53
CA GLY A 543 -37.84 33.50 30.69
C GLY A 543 -39.08 33.30 31.58
N THR A 544 -39.04 33.74 32.84
CA THR A 544 -40.20 33.75 33.76
C THR A 544 -40.87 35.13 33.76
N GLY A 545 -42.10 35.24 33.24
CA GLY A 545 -42.84 36.51 33.10
C GLY A 545 -43.23 36.84 31.66
N ASN A 546 -43.80 38.04 31.44
CA ASN A 546 -44.27 38.54 30.14
C ASN A 546 -43.11 38.45 29.11
N PRO A 547 -43.18 37.54 28.12
CA PRO A 547 -42.07 37.26 27.23
C PRO A 547 -41.82 38.50 26.37
N GLY A 548 -40.55 38.89 26.30
CA GLY A 548 -40.08 40.05 25.55
C GLY A 548 -40.50 40.09 24.08
N HIS A 549 -40.19 41.21 23.45
CA HIS A 549 -40.68 41.57 22.14
C HIS A 549 -39.61 41.27 21.07
N CYS A 550 -40.04 40.86 19.88
CA CYS A 550 -39.20 40.78 18.69
C CYS A 550 -39.69 41.81 17.68
N ARG A 551 -38.74 42.58 17.13
CA ARG A 551 -38.92 43.65 16.16
C ARG A 551 -38.23 43.25 14.87
N VAL A 552 -38.97 43.25 13.77
CA VAL A 552 -38.46 42.86 12.44
C VAL A 552 -38.84 43.94 11.45
N GLY A 553 -37.90 44.39 10.62
CA GLY A 553 -38.18 45.48 9.68
C GLY A 553 -36.97 45.98 8.92
N ILE A 554 -37.10 47.18 8.38
CA ILE A 554 -36.04 47.85 7.62
C ILE A 554 -35.63 49.14 8.31
N LEU A 555 -34.34 49.46 8.20
CA LEU A 555 -33.80 50.72 8.68
C LEU A 555 -32.60 51.17 7.85
N ASP A 556 -32.31 52.46 7.89
CA ASP A 556 -31.13 53.03 7.24
C ASP A 556 -29.87 52.86 8.08
N THR A 557 -28.71 53.28 7.56
CA THR A 557 -27.43 53.23 8.29
C THR A 557 -27.34 54.21 9.46
N SER A 558 -28.15 55.27 9.46
CA SER A 558 -28.15 56.33 10.48
C SER A 558 -28.92 55.96 11.76
N THR A 559 -29.78 54.94 11.69
CA THR A 559 -30.59 54.46 12.82
C THR A 559 -29.74 53.67 13.83
N PRO A 560 -29.72 54.05 15.12
CA PRO A 560 -28.96 53.32 16.14
C PRO A 560 -29.51 51.91 16.41
N ILE A 561 -28.62 50.91 16.48
CA ILE A 561 -28.94 49.50 16.77
C ILE A 561 -28.78 49.18 18.28
N ASN A 562 -28.15 50.06 19.04
CA ASN A 562 -27.87 49.92 20.46
C ASN A 562 -28.49 51.08 21.26
N ALA A 563 -29.49 50.77 22.07
CA ALA A 563 -29.91 51.71 23.10
C ALA A 563 -30.16 50.93 24.39
N GLU A 564 -29.11 50.80 25.19
CA GLU A 564 -29.33 50.66 26.62
C GLU A 564 -30.02 51.94 27.10
N ASN A 565 -31.32 51.85 27.33
CA ASN A 565 -32.11 52.84 28.07
C ASN A 565 -32.31 54.26 27.47
N THR A 566 -32.00 54.51 26.19
CA THR A 566 -32.27 55.82 25.54
C THR A 566 -33.26 55.73 24.38
N TYR A 567 -34.17 56.70 24.30
CA TYR A 567 -34.97 56.99 23.11
C TYR A 567 -34.12 57.84 22.13
N PRO A 568 -34.23 57.66 20.80
CA PRO A 568 -35.29 56.92 20.13
C PRO A 568 -34.82 55.58 19.49
N ARG A 569 -35.74 54.59 19.43
CA ARG A 569 -35.49 53.18 19.03
C ARG A 569 -35.95 52.93 17.58
N PRO A 570 -35.51 51.87 16.88
CA PRO A 570 -36.07 51.52 15.58
C PRO A 570 -37.61 51.35 15.64
N GLY A 571 -38.32 52.00 14.72
CA GLY A 571 -39.77 52.20 14.65
C GLY A 571 -40.28 53.44 15.43
N GLN A 572 -39.42 54.08 16.21
CA GLN A 572 -39.69 55.23 17.08
C GLN A 572 -38.63 56.33 16.94
N ASP A 573 -37.70 56.18 15.99
CA ASP A 573 -36.63 57.14 15.71
C ASP A 573 -37.20 58.52 15.40
N ALA A 574 -36.44 59.56 15.78
CA ALA A 574 -36.92 60.91 15.58
C ALA A 574 -37.03 61.28 14.09
N ASN A 575 -36.30 60.56 13.24
CA ASN A 575 -36.04 60.90 11.85
C ASN A 575 -36.89 60.11 10.84
N GLY A 576 -37.72 59.16 11.29
CA GLY A 576 -38.53 58.34 10.39
C GLY A 576 -37.67 57.45 9.50
N THR A 577 -36.61 56.87 10.09
CA THR A 577 -35.56 56.13 9.39
C THR A 577 -35.69 54.60 9.54
N SER A 578 -36.82 54.13 10.07
CA SER A 578 -37.14 52.72 10.18
C SER A 578 -38.65 52.41 10.24
N ILE A 579 -39.05 51.28 9.66
CA ILE A 579 -40.38 50.66 9.85
C ILE A 579 -40.16 49.28 10.44
N VAL A 580 -40.90 48.96 11.49
CA VAL A 580 -40.73 47.73 12.25
C VAL A 580 -42.07 47.14 12.65
N PHE A 581 -42.17 45.81 12.65
CA PHE A 581 -43.32 45.07 13.18
C PHE A 581 -42.99 44.42 14.53
N GLU A 582 -43.86 44.61 15.53
CA GLU A 582 -43.73 44.05 16.89
C GLU A 582 -45.11 43.80 17.50
N ARG A 583 -45.37 42.60 18.05
CA ARG A 583 -46.64 42.23 18.73
C ARG A 583 -47.92 42.51 17.92
N GLY A 584 -47.87 42.32 16.61
CA GLY A 584 -49.02 42.66 15.78
C GLY A 584 -49.19 44.16 15.56
N GLU A 585 -48.26 44.97 16.01
CA GLU A 585 -48.26 46.40 15.79
C GLU A 585 -47.16 46.80 14.82
N LEU A 586 -47.53 47.65 13.86
CA LEU A 586 -46.58 48.29 12.98
C LEU A 586 -46.13 49.62 13.60
N PHE A 587 -44.83 49.80 13.74
CA PHE A 587 -44.19 50.98 14.31
C PHE A 587 -43.39 51.72 13.25
N TYR A 588 -43.80 52.96 12.99
CA TYR A 588 -43.03 53.91 12.19
C TYR A 588 -43.41 55.35 12.58
N ARG A 589 -42.54 56.29 12.18
CA ARG A 589 -42.78 57.73 12.31
C ARG A 589 -42.95 58.35 10.94
N ASP A 590 -44.03 59.09 10.73
CA ASP A 590 -44.28 59.91 9.54
C ASP A 590 -44.34 61.41 9.89
N SER A 591 -44.56 62.25 8.89
CA SER A 591 -44.71 63.71 9.05
C SER A 591 -45.86 64.12 9.99
N GLY A 592 -46.79 63.22 10.29
CA GLY A 592 -47.92 63.40 11.20
C GLY A 592 -47.72 62.79 12.60
N GLY A 593 -46.52 62.30 12.94
CA GLY A 593 -46.17 61.79 14.26
C GLY A 593 -46.01 60.26 14.33
N PHE A 594 -46.05 59.71 15.54
CA PHE A 594 -45.91 58.27 15.77
C PHE A 594 -47.20 57.53 15.43
N LYS A 595 -47.11 56.47 14.61
CA LYS A 595 -48.25 55.63 14.23
C LYS A 595 -48.05 54.20 14.76
N ALA A 596 -49.12 53.65 15.35
CA ALA A 596 -49.21 52.25 15.74
C ALA A 596 -50.56 51.70 15.26
N PHE A 597 -50.53 50.68 14.40
CA PHE A 597 -51.74 49.98 13.93
C PHE A 597 -51.89 48.66 14.67
N ASN A 598 -53.00 48.48 15.39
CA ASN A 598 -53.22 47.32 16.23
C ASN A 598 -53.77 46.14 15.42
N SER A 599 -52.97 45.09 15.23
CA SER A 599 -53.43 43.78 14.79
C SER A 599 -53.16 42.77 15.90
N SER A 600 -54.10 41.86 16.18
CA SER A 600 -54.14 41.09 17.43
C SER A 600 -53.14 39.90 17.51
N TYR A 601 -51.99 39.97 16.84
CA TYR A 601 -51.07 38.83 16.68
C TYR A 601 -49.94 38.82 17.72
N THR A 602 -49.80 37.71 18.46
CA THR A 602 -48.65 37.47 19.36
C THR A 602 -47.74 36.41 18.75
N SER A 603 -46.43 36.69 18.69
CA SER A 603 -45.42 35.78 18.16
C SER A 603 -44.81 34.93 19.27
N GLY A 604 -45.16 33.64 19.31
CA GLY A 604 -44.50 32.63 20.15
C GLY A 604 -43.28 32.01 19.47
N GLU A 605 -42.64 31.06 20.15
CA GLU A 605 -41.60 30.21 19.54
C GLU A 605 -42.16 29.50 18.30
N GLY A 606 -41.43 29.55 17.19
CA GLY A 606 -41.85 29.05 15.87
C GLY A 606 -42.60 30.06 14.99
N ALA A 607 -42.93 31.25 15.50
CA ALA A 607 -43.58 32.28 14.69
C ALA A 607 -42.65 32.80 13.57
N ARG A 608 -43.23 32.98 12.39
CA ARG A 608 -42.58 33.48 11.18
C ARG A 608 -43.12 34.86 10.83
N VAL A 609 -42.25 35.85 10.73
CA VAL A 609 -42.58 37.20 10.27
C VAL A 609 -41.90 37.44 8.93
N THR A 610 -42.69 37.50 7.87
CA THR A 610 -42.19 37.82 6.52
C THR A 610 -42.38 39.31 6.28
N VAL A 611 -41.34 39.97 5.79
CA VAL A 611 -41.35 41.38 5.42
C VAL A 611 -41.12 41.46 3.92
N ILE A 612 -42.00 42.14 3.21
CA ILE A 612 -41.88 42.41 1.78
C ILE A 612 -41.76 43.92 1.63
N VAL A 613 -40.80 44.38 0.84
CA VAL A 613 -40.48 45.80 0.68
C VAL A 613 -40.48 46.13 -0.80
N SER A 614 -41.15 47.22 -1.16
CA SER A 614 -40.97 47.89 -2.46
C SER A 614 -40.37 49.26 -2.24
N THR A 615 -39.24 49.50 -2.89
CA THR A 615 -38.59 50.82 -2.93
C THR A 615 -38.86 51.57 -4.24
N ASP A 616 -39.80 51.10 -5.06
CA ASP A 616 -40.14 51.77 -6.32
C ASP A 616 -40.72 53.17 -6.04
N SER A 617 -40.13 54.18 -6.68
CA SER A 617 -40.42 55.60 -6.50
C SER A 617 -41.55 56.12 -7.40
N SER A 618 -42.22 55.24 -8.15
CA SER A 618 -43.02 55.60 -9.32
C SER A 618 -44.29 56.42 -9.09
N HIS A 619 -44.79 56.61 -7.85
CA HIS A 619 -45.98 57.45 -7.64
C HIS A 619 -45.93 58.52 -6.54
N ASP A 620 -45.30 58.27 -5.37
CA ASP A 620 -45.24 59.27 -4.28
C ASP A 620 -43.87 59.37 -3.58
N GLY A 621 -42.84 58.68 -4.09
CA GLY A 621 -41.49 58.69 -3.51
C GLY A 621 -41.32 57.95 -2.16
N HIS A 622 -42.34 57.26 -1.66
CA HIS A 622 -42.31 56.53 -0.38
C HIS A 622 -42.01 55.03 -0.54
N TYR A 623 -41.35 54.43 0.45
CA TYR A 623 -41.21 52.98 0.55
C TYR A 623 -42.51 52.35 1.08
N ARG A 624 -42.91 51.23 0.47
CA ARG A 624 -44.05 50.42 0.92
C ARG A 624 -43.54 49.10 1.50
N VAL A 625 -44.04 48.76 2.69
CA VAL A 625 -43.63 47.54 3.39
C VAL A 625 -44.88 46.74 3.78
N TRP A 626 -44.94 45.48 3.38
CA TRP A 626 -45.99 44.54 3.75
C TRP A 626 -45.45 43.53 4.76
N TYR A 627 -46.25 43.23 5.78
CA TYR A 627 -45.91 42.25 6.78
C TYR A 627 -46.86 41.05 6.73
N ARG A 628 -46.28 39.86 6.88
CA ARG A 628 -47.02 38.62 7.11
C ARG A 628 -46.59 37.96 8.40
N HIS A 629 -47.54 37.32 9.06
CA HIS A 629 -47.30 36.51 10.25
C HIS A 629 -47.82 35.10 9.97
N ASN A 630 -46.93 34.10 9.99
CA ASN A 630 -47.21 32.71 9.61
C ASN A 630 -47.95 32.60 8.26
N GLY A 631 -47.54 33.42 7.28
CA GLY A 631 -48.12 33.45 5.93
C GLY A 631 -49.40 34.30 5.78
N ALA A 632 -50.08 34.67 6.87
CA ALA A 632 -51.23 35.57 6.81
C ALA A 632 -50.80 37.03 6.69
N TYR A 633 -51.46 37.82 5.84
CA TYR A 633 -51.22 39.25 5.73
C TYR A 633 -51.69 39.99 6.98
N VAL A 634 -50.83 40.87 7.51
CA VAL A 634 -51.06 41.55 8.80
C VAL A 634 -51.24 43.05 8.62
N GLY A 635 -50.54 43.67 7.69
CA GLY A 635 -50.67 45.10 7.42
C GLY A 635 -49.61 45.66 6.49
N THR A 636 -49.82 46.92 6.11
CA THR A 636 -48.94 47.74 5.28
C THR A 636 -48.42 48.94 6.04
N GLY A 637 -47.12 49.19 5.93
CA GLY A 637 -46.47 50.44 6.29
C GLY A 637 -46.11 51.25 5.07
N VAL A 638 -46.21 52.57 5.20
CA VAL A 638 -45.71 53.53 4.20
C VAL A 638 -44.78 54.49 4.94
N GLN A 639 -43.55 54.65 4.46
CA GLN A 639 -42.58 55.58 5.03
C GLN A 639 -41.88 56.38 3.94
N ASN A 640 -41.46 57.59 4.28
CA ASN A 640 -40.53 58.37 3.46
C ASN A 640 -39.32 57.51 3.07
N PRO A 641 -38.75 57.74 1.88
CA PRO A 641 -37.67 56.90 1.41
C PRO A 641 -36.53 56.99 2.42
N LEU A 642 -36.11 55.83 2.92
CA LEU A 642 -34.84 55.73 3.63
C LEU A 642 -33.76 56.18 2.64
N THR A 643 -32.62 56.67 3.13
CA THR A 643 -31.57 57.28 2.28
C THR A 643 -31.24 56.43 1.02
N ARG A 644 -30.65 57.07 -0.01
CA ARG A 644 -30.35 56.53 -1.36
C ARG A 644 -29.68 55.14 -1.42
N GLU A 645 -29.24 54.58 -0.29
CA GLU A 645 -28.58 53.27 -0.14
C GLU A 645 -29.55 52.08 0.04
N GLY A 646 -30.87 52.32 0.09
CA GLY A 646 -31.87 51.28 0.25
C GLY A 646 -32.09 50.83 1.70
N GLY A 647 -33.22 50.18 1.97
CA GLY A 647 -33.55 49.70 3.32
C GLY A 647 -32.69 48.48 3.68
N TYR A 648 -32.08 48.48 4.87
CA TYR A 648 -31.34 47.33 5.37
C TYR A 648 -32.26 46.45 6.22
N PRO A 649 -32.39 45.15 5.90
CA PRO A 649 -33.09 44.21 6.77
C PRO A 649 -32.50 44.19 8.17
N PHE A 650 -33.37 44.06 9.16
CA PHE A 650 -33.00 44.24 10.55
C PHE A 650 -33.83 43.40 11.52
N LEU A 651 -33.16 42.99 12.61
CA LEU A 651 -33.71 42.20 13.71
C LEU A 651 -33.35 42.81 15.07
N ILE A 652 -34.35 43.05 15.92
CA ILE A 652 -34.21 43.42 17.34
C ILE A 652 -34.98 42.46 18.25
N SER A 653 -34.49 42.22 19.46
CA SER A 653 -35.30 41.69 20.56
C SER A 653 -34.96 42.31 21.93
N GLY A 654 -35.88 42.25 22.90
CA GLY A 654 -35.68 42.74 24.28
C GLY A 654 -36.88 42.51 25.22
N PRO A 655 -36.72 42.62 26.56
CA PRO A 655 -37.82 42.45 27.53
C PRO A 655 -38.83 43.62 27.54
N PRO A 656 -40.05 43.42 28.10
CA PRO A 656 -41.11 44.44 28.08
C PRO A 656 -40.81 45.68 28.95
N MET A 657 -41.48 46.80 28.62
CA MET A 657 -41.31 48.13 29.21
C MET A 657 -42.19 48.42 30.46
N PRO A 658 -41.91 49.50 31.22
CA PRO A 658 -42.57 49.82 32.51
C PRO A 658 -44.07 50.13 32.49
N TRP A 659 -44.69 50.34 31.33
CA TRP A 659 -46.11 50.76 31.23
C TRP A 659 -47.09 49.60 31.04
N CYS A 660 -46.61 48.36 31.04
CA CYS A 660 -47.43 47.16 30.88
C CYS A 660 -47.10 46.15 31.99
N ALA A 661 -47.87 46.19 33.08
CA ALA A 661 -47.90 45.22 34.20
C ALA A 661 -46.73 45.33 35.23
N PRO A 662 -46.93 44.89 36.50
CA PRO A 662 -45.99 45.17 37.60
C PRO A 662 -44.64 44.49 37.42
N MET A 663 -43.58 45.15 37.93
CA MET A 663 -42.19 44.71 37.92
C MET A 663 -42.03 43.23 38.32
N VAL A 664 -41.69 42.36 37.37
CA VAL A 664 -41.26 40.98 37.64
C VAL A 664 -39.80 40.83 37.22
N THR A 665 -38.89 40.82 38.20
CA THR A 665 -37.45 40.53 38.01
C THR A 665 -37.26 39.15 37.42
N GLY A 666 -37.07 39.07 36.10
CA GLY A 666 -36.78 37.85 35.39
C GLY A 666 -35.88 38.12 34.20
N SER A 667 -34.88 37.27 34.00
CA SER A 667 -33.97 37.34 32.86
C SER A 667 -34.47 36.47 31.71
N SER A 668 -34.36 36.96 30.47
CA SER A 668 -34.79 36.22 29.28
C SER A 668 -33.65 36.00 28.28
N THR A 669 -33.72 34.91 27.51
CA THR A 669 -32.85 34.69 26.35
C THR A 669 -33.67 34.45 25.08
N PHE A 670 -33.23 35.07 23.99
CA PHE A 670 -33.89 35.04 22.68
C PHE A 670 -32.95 34.51 21.59
N GLU A 671 -33.51 33.75 20.66
CA GLU A 671 -32.84 33.29 19.45
C GLU A 671 -33.77 33.44 18.25
N VAL A 672 -33.32 34.15 17.21
CA VAL A 672 -34.11 34.44 16.00
C VAL A 672 -33.26 34.17 14.77
N ASP A 673 -33.82 33.46 13.79
CA ASP A 673 -33.20 33.28 12.49
C ASP A 673 -33.62 34.37 11.52
N PHE A 674 -32.66 34.80 10.72
CA PHE A 674 -32.82 35.59 9.52
C PHE A 674 -32.75 34.66 8.31
N ILE A 675 -33.79 34.71 7.47
CA ILE A 675 -33.86 33.99 6.21
C ILE A 675 -33.86 35.05 5.09
N PRO A 676 -32.73 35.25 4.39
CA PRO A 676 -32.67 36.12 3.22
C PRO A 676 -33.47 35.52 2.06
N ASP A 677 -33.89 36.38 1.12
CA ASP A 677 -34.71 36.08 -0.06
C ASP A 677 -34.70 34.62 -0.56
N GLY A 678 -35.90 34.06 -0.73
CA GLY A 678 -36.16 32.84 -1.49
C GLY A 678 -37.37 33.05 -2.39
N ALA A 679 -37.36 32.48 -3.59
CA ALA A 679 -38.36 32.69 -4.64
C ALA A 679 -39.82 32.56 -4.19
N ASN A 680 -40.10 31.73 -3.19
CA ASN A 680 -41.45 31.51 -2.66
C ASN A 680 -41.98 32.63 -1.73
N MET A 681 -41.15 33.61 -1.34
CA MET A 681 -41.55 34.65 -0.37
C MET A 681 -42.21 35.88 -1.01
N LEU A 682 -42.05 36.08 -2.33
CA LEU A 682 -42.45 37.31 -3.05
C LEU A 682 -43.89 37.31 -3.58
N HIS A 683 -44.64 36.21 -3.42
CA HIS A 683 -46.05 36.16 -3.84
C HIS A 683 -46.88 37.13 -2.98
N LEU A 684 -47.45 38.20 -3.56
CA LEU A 684 -48.44 39.08 -2.90
C LEU A 684 -49.78 38.34 -2.68
N PRO A 685 -50.59 38.67 -1.66
CA PRO A 685 -51.86 37.97 -1.42
C PRO A 685 -52.85 38.22 -2.56
N ALA A 686 -53.63 37.22 -2.94
CA ALA A 686 -54.76 37.40 -3.87
C ALA A 686 -55.75 38.43 -3.29
N GLY A 687 -56.04 39.49 -4.06
CA GLY A 687 -56.94 40.58 -3.66
C GLY A 687 -56.24 41.85 -3.14
N VAL A 688 -54.90 41.86 -3.00
CA VAL A 688 -54.15 43.11 -2.84
C VAL A 688 -53.76 43.60 -4.23
N THR A 689 -54.62 44.41 -4.85
CA THR A 689 -54.22 45.21 -6.01
C THR A 689 -53.19 46.25 -5.52
N PRO A 690 -52.02 46.40 -6.18
CA PRO A 690 -51.30 47.65 -6.12
C PRO A 690 -52.33 48.75 -6.42
N TRP A 691 -52.44 49.76 -5.56
CA TRP A 691 -53.35 50.86 -5.81
C TRP A 691 -52.99 51.45 -7.18
N ASN A 692 -53.93 51.37 -8.13
CA ASN A 692 -53.75 51.85 -9.49
C ASN A 692 -53.34 53.32 -9.45
N GLY A 693 -52.10 53.55 -9.87
CA GLY A 693 -51.53 54.82 -10.27
C GLY A 693 -50.48 54.46 -11.29
#